data_AF-A0A7S3PCI8-F1
#
_entry.id   AF-A0A7S3PCI8-F1
#
_cell.length_a   1.000
_cell.length_b   1.000
_cell.length_c   1.000
_cell.angle_alpha   90.00
_cell.angle_beta   90.00
_cell.angle_gamma   90.00
#
_symmetry.space_group_name_H-M   'P 1'
#
loop_
_entity.id
_entity.type
_entity.pdbx_description
1 polymer ?
#
loop_
_entity_poly.entity_id
_entity_poly.type
_entity_poly.pdbx_seq_one_letter_code
_entity_poly.pdbx_strand_id
1 'polypeptide(L)'
;RKVVSTQDSPHRVVQVAIRQDAPHRAVNPIVFPSSHGRYVGSNVGGPSVIKVPDWIPASESLGKFYMYFAHHNGKGIRLAYADNIQGPWSITEKAVLHIRNCPGYDHVASPDVHLDADRQKIIMYFHSPSRSTRPFRKQSTYCAISEDGMHFSVVGWDPESIEKSNLSVDEVSILRQRCNLGPFYFRVFRIRGRLYALARNNRSGGIWIRKPGAPQHDINNPIPWERGNNIFSQMRHCFVVVSPDHDSLKVFYSRVGDSPEGIYVSTVDVSSDDWLNWKESGEPKAVYFPKDLWEGGKCQDTSCNCIVRSSDKTTKSGMSKRKRLAARNVRDPCLLDFGGDTWMFYAGGGETGIGVTRLHQEHNIFALKPLKISVYPALSSRATCTPKRVIIYDPGCIGLGHSNRCSQIAMAIMTNAQRLEQQQPDILVISGNGMLWSMFLDEQSKQGGIDCICLPAYQKQLNVLSSNSKIKSIWNSYYSKSLYAPSPNEKHSGYGLCALRSRIIKEVVTAFQPDLLLVDFEPLGVHGELIPALKSLRQANRESQTKTRIVLGLRDVLDATKQFKAEWEAKGVLCCLEEFYDEIVVYGQQNIHDPLQGILPSDSKIKTHYVGYLGKAPTLREKENDIERHNVTFRTLAEENKSFQFAHGKYLIVSGGGGCDAGYLYDWVLRAYEHHMVNIEDADSPPLPEACIVYGLFHPEELVKQFESRVNALNLCHREVTGRNLITSYRFLRHFEFEALLVNCLGLVGMCGANTFSEICKFNVRALCVPRDSFRKEQLIRAQVFANAGAVRMLRAECSSNSISEGSSANLTERMLSALLALPSQKKPSDVLDLEHLTDGLDRVCKILIQPCDDNFICQSSKCTTT
;
A
#
# COMPACT_ATOMS: atom_id res chain seq x y z
N ARG A 1 -57.87 -19.93 -35.08
CA ARG A 1 -59.09 -19.45 -35.79
C ARG A 1 -59.09 -17.91 -35.72
N LYS A 2 -59.24 -17.26 -36.89
CA LYS A 2 -59.44 -15.82 -37.25
C LYS A 2 -59.45 -14.78 -36.11
N VAL A 3 -58.56 -13.78 -36.11
CA VAL A 3 -58.58 -12.45 -36.80
C VAL A 3 -59.74 -11.55 -36.35
N VAL A 4 -59.45 -10.36 -35.80
CA VAL A 4 -59.84 -9.02 -36.32
C VAL A 4 -58.91 -7.93 -35.75
N SER A 5 -58.44 -7.07 -36.65
CA SER A 5 -57.65 -5.84 -36.54
C SER A 5 -58.45 -4.66 -35.97
N THR A 6 -57.80 -3.61 -35.45
CA THR A 6 -57.68 -2.33 -36.17
C THR A 6 -56.36 -1.58 -35.93
N GLN A 7 -55.83 -1.06 -37.05
CA GLN A 7 -54.88 0.06 -37.28
C GLN A 7 -55.11 1.30 -36.37
N ASP A 8 -54.23 2.27 -36.12
CA ASP A 8 -52.94 2.72 -36.67
C ASP A 8 -52.25 3.62 -35.61
N SER A 9 -50.92 3.68 -35.56
CA SER A 9 -50.14 4.85 -35.09
C SER A 9 -48.63 4.65 -35.37
N PRO A 10 -47.90 5.67 -35.88
CA PRO A 10 -46.52 5.51 -36.33
C PRO A 10 -45.51 5.59 -35.18
N HIS A 11 -44.58 4.63 -35.19
CA HIS A 11 -43.37 4.59 -34.37
C HIS A 11 -42.37 5.68 -34.77
N ARG A 12 -41.75 6.32 -33.77
CA ARG A 12 -40.32 6.11 -33.42
C ARG A 12 -39.92 7.03 -32.25
N VAL A 13 -39.80 6.45 -31.06
CA VAL A 13 -38.88 6.94 -30.02
C VAL A 13 -37.92 5.80 -29.73
N VAL A 14 -36.64 6.11 -29.89
CA VAL A 14 -35.51 5.21 -29.84
C VAL A 14 -35.42 4.56 -28.45
N GLN A 15 -35.58 3.25 -28.41
CA GLN A 15 -35.20 2.41 -27.28
C GLN A 15 -33.66 2.44 -27.22
N VAL A 16 -33.10 3.23 -26.31
CA VAL A 16 -31.69 3.08 -25.93
C VAL A 16 -31.61 1.79 -25.12
N ALA A 17 -31.22 0.71 -25.81
CA ALA A 17 -30.69 -0.46 -25.16
C ALA A 17 -29.45 -0.03 -24.37
N ILE A 18 -29.61 0.18 -23.06
CA ILE A 18 -28.50 0.27 -22.14
C ILE A 18 -27.86 -1.12 -22.16
N ARG A 19 -26.78 -1.28 -22.92
CA ARG A 19 -25.87 -2.41 -22.74
C ARG A 19 -25.38 -2.36 -21.29
N GLN A 20 -25.69 -3.42 -20.56
CA GLN A 20 -25.19 -3.70 -19.23
C GLN A 20 -23.69 -3.98 -19.32
N ASP A 21 -22.88 -2.92 -19.28
CA ASP A 21 -21.46 -3.00 -18.98
C ASP A 21 -21.22 -2.22 -17.67
N ALA A 22 -21.29 -2.90 -16.52
CA ALA A 22 -20.88 -2.34 -15.24
C ALA A 22 -20.25 -3.45 -14.35
N PRO A 23 -18.98 -3.31 -13.93
CA PRO A 23 -18.38 -4.23 -12.98
C PRO A 23 -18.89 -3.93 -11.56
N HIS A 24 -19.48 -4.94 -10.92
CA HIS A 24 -19.80 -5.04 -9.48
C HIS A 24 -20.61 -3.91 -8.81
N ARG A 25 -21.94 -4.04 -8.83
CA ARG A 25 -22.82 -3.35 -7.87
C ARG A 25 -22.73 -4.05 -6.50
N ALA A 26 -22.60 -3.30 -5.40
CA ALA A 26 -22.73 -3.86 -4.04
C ALA A 26 -24.06 -4.63 -3.91
N VAL A 27 -24.01 -5.88 -3.46
CA VAL A 27 -25.22 -6.67 -3.21
C VAL A 27 -25.64 -6.43 -1.76
N ASN A 28 -26.59 -5.51 -1.56
CA ASN A 28 -27.17 -5.27 -0.23
C ASN A 28 -28.19 -6.37 0.14
N PRO A 29 -28.33 -6.71 1.43
CA PRO A 29 -27.51 -6.24 2.56
C PRO A 29 -26.13 -6.93 2.59
N ILE A 30 -25.10 -6.16 2.94
CA ILE A 30 -23.70 -6.64 3.02
C ILE A 30 -23.42 -7.45 4.29
N VAL A 31 -24.20 -7.24 5.36
CA VAL A 31 -24.16 -8.04 6.60
C VAL A 31 -25.59 -8.39 6.99
N PHE A 32 -25.89 -9.68 7.18
CA PHE A 32 -27.21 -10.15 7.60
C PHE A 32 -27.15 -11.47 8.41
N PRO A 33 -28.11 -11.74 9.30
CA PRO A 33 -28.06 -12.85 10.25
C PRO A 33 -27.87 -14.26 9.67
N SER A 34 -28.42 -14.55 8.48
CA SER A 34 -28.44 -15.91 7.92
C SER A 34 -27.24 -16.26 7.04
N SER A 35 -26.42 -15.29 6.62
CA SER A 35 -25.26 -15.53 5.74
C SER A 35 -23.96 -15.84 6.46
N HIS A 36 -23.85 -15.55 7.76
CA HIS A 36 -22.56 -15.53 8.47
C HIS A 36 -22.55 -16.34 9.77
N GLY A 37 -23.33 -17.43 9.83
CA GLY A 37 -23.29 -18.42 10.91
C GLY A 37 -24.20 -18.15 12.13
N ARG A 38 -24.15 -19.04 13.14
CA ARG A 38 -25.03 -19.01 14.34
C ARG A 38 -24.77 -17.83 15.30
N TYR A 39 -23.72 -17.03 15.07
CA TYR A 39 -23.14 -16.11 16.05
C TYR A 39 -23.71 -14.68 16.05
N VAL A 40 -24.38 -14.29 14.97
CA VAL A 40 -24.91 -12.94 14.70
C VAL A 40 -26.30 -12.72 15.36
N GLY A 41 -26.97 -13.79 15.78
CA GLY A 41 -28.31 -13.71 16.37
C GLY A 41 -29.38 -13.49 15.29
N SER A 42 -30.48 -12.78 15.62
CA SER A 42 -31.59 -12.54 14.67
C SER A 42 -31.66 -11.11 14.12
N ASN A 43 -30.69 -10.26 14.46
CA ASN A 43 -30.76 -8.82 14.28
C ASN A 43 -29.35 -8.20 14.25
N VAL A 44 -29.17 -7.19 13.39
CA VAL A 44 -27.92 -6.42 13.24
C VAL A 44 -28.25 -4.94 13.09
N GLY A 45 -27.61 -4.10 13.90
CA GLY A 45 -27.86 -2.66 13.91
C GLY A 45 -26.70 -1.85 14.49
N GLY A 46 -26.80 -0.52 14.36
CA GLY A 46 -25.77 0.43 14.80
C GLY A 46 -24.38 0.17 14.22
N PRO A 47 -24.20 0.17 12.88
CA PRO A 47 -22.86 0.06 12.29
C PRO A 47 -22.01 1.26 12.67
N SER A 48 -20.75 1.02 13.03
CA SER A 48 -19.70 2.02 13.14
C SER A 48 -18.49 1.49 12.38
N VAL A 49 -18.13 2.15 11.29
CA VAL A 49 -17.12 1.67 10.34
C VAL A 49 -15.89 2.56 10.39
N ILE A 50 -14.73 1.94 10.51
CA ILE A 50 -13.43 2.61 10.42
C ILE A 50 -12.61 1.95 9.31
N LYS A 51 -11.75 2.73 8.66
CA LYS A 51 -10.56 2.16 8.03
C LYS A 51 -9.67 1.66 9.17
N VAL A 52 -9.14 0.44 9.05
CA VAL A 52 -8.19 -0.05 10.06
C VAL A 52 -7.00 0.92 10.10
N PRO A 53 -6.71 1.50 11.27
CA PRO A 53 -5.65 2.49 11.41
C PRO A 53 -4.27 1.87 11.18
N ASP A 54 -3.36 2.67 10.66
CA ASP A 54 -2.06 2.18 10.20
C ASP A 54 -1.14 1.72 11.36
N TRP A 55 -1.48 2.02 12.63
CA TRP A 55 -0.77 1.50 13.80
C TRP A 55 -1.10 0.03 14.11
N ILE A 56 -2.17 -0.52 13.54
CA ILE A 56 -2.47 -1.95 13.63
C ILE A 56 -1.72 -2.63 12.47
N PRO A 57 -0.73 -3.49 12.74
CA PRO A 57 0.04 -4.14 11.69
C PRO A 57 -0.86 -4.92 10.73
N ALA A 58 -0.56 -4.89 9.44
CA ALA A 58 -1.35 -5.62 8.44
C ALA A 58 -1.38 -7.15 8.68
N SER A 59 -0.35 -7.70 9.34
CA SER A 59 -0.30 -9.11 9.78
C SER A 59 -1.27 -9.44 10.91
N GLU A 60 -1.67 -8.44 11.70
CA GLU A 60 -2.60 -8.56 12.83
C GLU A 60 -4.00 -8.07 12.47
N SER A 61 -4.12 -7.30 11.40
CA SER A 61 -5.39 -6.86 10.86
C SER A 61 -6.15 -7.99 10.15
N LEU A 62 -7.46 -8.07 10.39
CA LEU A 62 -8.34 -9.01 9.69
C LEU A 62 -8.70 -8.54 8.27
N GLY A 63 -8.56 -7.24 7.96
CA GLY A 63 -8.85 -6.65 6.65
C GLY A 63 -8.73 -5.12 6.65
N LYS A 64 -8.92 -4.46 5.51
CA LYS A 64 -8.77 -2.98 5.42
C LYS A 64 -9.81 -2.16 6.21
N PHE A 65 -11.00 -2.72 6.44
CA PHE A 65 -12.09 -2.03 7.12
C PHE A 65 -12.61 -2.86 8.26
N TYR A 66 -12.88 -2.21 9.40
CA TYR A 66 -13.57 -2.79 10.54
C TYR A 66 -14.94 -2.13 10.69
N MET A 67 -15.98 -2.96 10.83
CA MET A 67 -17.34 -2.56 11.14
C MET A 67 -17.75 -3.15 12.48
N TYR A 68 -17.98 -2.28 13.45
CA TYR A 68 -18.53 -2.64 14.74
C TYR A 68 -20.04 -2.51 14.69
N PHE A 69 -20.75 -3.57 15.08
CA PHE A 69 -22.20 -3.57 15.09
C PHE A 69 -22.70 -4.46 16.23
N ALA A 70 -23.97 -4.33 16.58
CA ALA A 70 -24.54 -5.11 17.67
C ALA A 70 -25.95 -5.59 17.35
N HIS A 71 -26.32 -6.70 18.00
CA HIS A 71 -27.72 -7.07 18.12
C HIS A 71 -28.38 -6.16 19.16
N HIS A 72 -29.58 -5.65 18.88
CA HIS A 72 -30.26 -4.65 19.73
C HIS A 72 -30.36 -5.06 21.22
N ASN A 73 -30.63 -6.35 21.46
CA ASN A 73 -30.66 -6.97 22.79
C ASN A 73 -29.52 -8.00 22.99
N GLY A 74 -28.41 -7.82 22.28
CA GLY A 74 -27.28 -8.75 22.25
C GLY A 74 -26.39 -8.65 23.48
N LYS A 75 -25.64 -9.74 23.73
CA LYS A 75 -24.66 -9.79 24.84
C LYS A 75 -23.28 -9.27 24.44
N GLY A 76 -23.06 -8.87 23.19
CA GLY A 76 -21.77 -8.36 22.75
C GLY A 76 -21.82 -7.53 21.47
N ILE A 77 -20.85 -6.64 21.35
CA ILE A 77 -20.54 -5.90 20.11
C ILE A 77 -19.65 -6.80 19.27
N ARG A 78 -20.00 -6.94 17.99
CA ARG A 78 -19.33 -7.81 17.02
C ARG A 78 -18.48 -6.99 16.08
N LEU A 79 -17.50 -7.65 15.48
CA LEU A 79 -16.65 -7.11 14.45
C LEU A 79 -16.93 -7.83 13.13
N ALA A 80 -17.24 -7.06 12.10
CA ALA A 80 -17.13 -7.48 10.71
C ALA A 80 -15.91 -6.81 10.07
N TYR A 81 -15.26 -7.48 9.14
CA TYR A 81 -14.09 -6.96 8.44
C TYR A 81 -14.15 -7.26 6.94
N ALA A 82 -13.54 -6.39 6.15
CA ALA A 82 -13.46 -6.55 4.70
C ALA A 82 -12.24 -5.83 4.12
N ASP A 83 -11.71 -6.31 2.99
CA ASP A 83 -10.69 -5.61 2.20
C ASP A 83 -11.26 -4.63 1.18
N ASN A 84 -12.56 -4.74 0.89
CA ASN A 84 -13.31 -3.85 0.03
C ASN A 84 -14.53 -3.33 0.79
N ILE A 85 -14.76 -2.01 0.71
CA ILE A 85 -15.84 -1.31 1.42
C ILE A 85 -17.24 -1.84 1.09
N GLN A 86 -17.43 -2.37 -0.12
CA GLN A 86 -18.68 -2.99 -0.58
C GLN A 86 -18.81 -4.48 -0.20
N GLY A 87 -17.77 -5.04 0.42
CA GLY A 87 -17.67 -6.45 0.79
C GLY A 87 -16.91 -7.31 -0.22
N PRO A 88 -16.90 -8.64 -0.03
CA PRO A 88 -17.62 -9.36 1.03
C PRO A 88 -17.11 -9.01 2.42
N TRP A 89 -18.03 -8.98 3.40
CA TRP A 89 -17.73 -8.72 4.81
C TRP A 89 -17.74 -10.04 5.58
N SER A 90 -16.66 -10.33 6.29
CA SER A 90 -16.54 -11.49 7.16
C SER A 90 -16.79 -11.09 8.61
N ILE A 91 -17.37 -11.97 9.43
CA ILE A 91 -17.72 -11.65 10.83
C ILE A 91 -16.90 -12.51 11.77
N THR A 92 -16.33 -11.91 12.80
CA THR A 92 -15.62 -12.66 13.85
C THR A 92 -16.57 -13.53 14.66
N GLU A 93 -16.14 -14.73 15.03
CA GLU A 93 -16.96 -15.65 15.85
C GLU A 93 -17.25 -15.06 17.24
N LYS A 94 -16.25 -14.43 17.86
CA LYS A 94 -16.34 -13.82 19.19
C LYS A 94 -16.71 -12.34 19.10
N ALA A 95 -17.35 -11.83 20.16
CA ALA A 95 -17.55 -10.40 20.33
C ALA A 95 -16.23 -9.75 20.75
N VAL A 96 -15.97 -8.56 20.22
CA VAL A 96 -14.83 -7.72 20.63
C VAL A 96 -15.08 -7.06 21.98
N LEU A 97 -16.35 -6.90 22.37
CA LEU A 97 -16.75 -6.44 23.70
C LEU A 97 -18.00 -7.20 24.16
N HIS A 98 -17.92 -7.89 25.29
CA HIS A 98 -19.03 -8.66 25.87
C HIS A 98 -19.59 -7.99 27.12
N ILE A 99 -20.90 -8.13 27.38
CA ILE A 99 -21.60 -7.52 28.52
C ILE A 99 -21.01 -7.88 29.88
N ARG A 100 -20.39 -9.06 30.01
CA ARG A 100 -19.69 -9.48 31.24
C ARG A 100 -18.50 -8.58 31.59
N ASN A 101 -17.92 -7.93 30.58
CA ASN A 101 -16.78 -7.05 30.74
C ASN A 101 -17.21 -5.59 30.95
N CYS A 102 -18.50 -5.33 31.13
CA CYS A 102 -19.07 -3.99 31.19
C CYS A 102 -19.71 -3.69 32.56
N PRO A 103 -19.74 -2.41 32.99
CA PRO A 103 -20.40 -1.99 34.23
C PRO A 103 -21.93 -2.10 34.20
N GLY A 104 -22.51 -2.06 33.00
CA GLY A 104 -23.95 -2.18 32.78
C GLY A 104 -24.48 -3.61 32.94
N TYR A 105 -25.74 -3.82 32.57
CA TYR A 105 -26.39 -5.12 32.62
C TYR A 105 -27.29 -5.34 31.40
N ASP A 106 -27.80 -6.56 31.25
CA ASP A 106 -28.73 -6.97 30.18
C ASP A 106 -28.12 -6.99 28.75
N HIS A 107 -27.76 -5.87 28.14
CA HIS A 107 -27.22 -5.83 26.77
C HIS A 107 -26.17 -4.74 26.55
N VAL A 108 -25.38 -4.88 25.48
CA VAL A 108 -24.46 -3.85 24.96
C VAL A 108 -24.73 -3.62 23.48
N ALA A 109 -24.82 -2.36 23.05
CA ALA A 109 -25.08 -2.03 21.65
C ALA A 109 -24.71 -0.57 21.30
N SER A 110 -25.08 -0.16 20.08
CA SER A 110 -24.87 1.19 19.50
C SER A 110 -23.41 1.69 19.59
N PRO A 111 -22.42 0.91 19.10
CA PRO A 111 -21.04 1.36 19.06
C PRO A 111 -20.91 2.68 18.27
N ASP A 112 -20.01 3.53 18.74
CA ASP A 112 -19.54 4.77 18.11
C ASP A 112 -18.02 4.79 18.26
N VAL A 113 -17.33 4.45 17.17
CA VAL A 113 -15.89 4.15 17.18
C VAL A 113 -15.11 5.28 16.54
N HIS A 114 -14.09 5.73 17.25
CA HIS A 114 -13.21 6.85 16.90
C HIS A 114 -11.76 6.40 16.94
N LEU A 115 -10.94 7.06 16.11
CA LEU A 115 -9.50 6.86 16.07
C LEU A 115 -8.82 8.01 16.83
N ASP A 116 -8.01 7.66 17.82
CA ASP A 116 -7.07 8.57 18.49
C ASP A 116 -5.67 8.22 18.00
N ALA A 117 -5.27 8.87 16.89
CA ALA A 117 -3.99 8.60 16.23
C ALA A 117 -2.79 9.00 17.10
N ASP A 118 -2.90 10.08 17.86
CA ASP A 118 -1.83 10.59 18.73
C ASP A 118 -1.44 9.57 19.80
N ARG A 119 -2.43 8.83 20.32
CA ARG A 119 -2.22 7.81 21.37
C ARG A 119 -2.25 6.38 20.85
N GLN A 120 -2.46 6.21 19.54
CA GLN A 120 -2.67 4.91 18.88
C GLN A 120 -3.75 4.08 19.58
N LYS A 121 -4.90 4.70 19.86
CA LYS A 121 -6.05 4.04 20.50
C LYS A 121 -7.29 4.11 19.61
N ILE A 122 -8.02 3.00 19.57
CA ILE A 122 -9.39 2.92 19.10
C ILE A 122 -10.30 3.13 20.30
N ILE A 123 -11.13 4.15 20.22
CA ILE A 123 -12.07 4.53 21.27
C ILE A 123 -13.47 4.11 20.84
N MET A 124 -14.15 3.30 21.64
CA MET A 124 -15.53 2.90 21.41
C MET A 124 -16.43 3.45 22.51
N TYR A 125 -17.35 4.35 22.15
CA TYR A 125 -18.50 4.67 22.98
C TYR A 125 -19.63 3.69 22.69
N PHE A 126 -20.26 3.16 23.74
CA PHE A 126 -21.32 2.18 23.61
C PHE A 126 -22.36 2.36 24.70
N HIS A 127 -23.58 1.86 24.48
CA HIS A 127 -24.62 1.92 25.51
C HIS A 127 -24.81 0.58 26.20
N SER A 128 -25.19 0.64 27.46
CA SER A 128 -25.70 -0.49 28.22
C SER A 128 -26.71 0.00 29.27
N PRO A 129 -27.72 -0.82 29.62
CA PRO A 129 -28.56 -0.55 30.78
C PRO A 129 -27.74 -0.36 32.06
N SER A 130 -28.00 0.74 32.78
CA SER A 130 -27.29 1.09 34.01
C SER A 130 -28.10 0.70 35.24
N ARG A 131 -27.46 0.06 36.22
CA ARG A 131 -28.05 -0.25 37.53
C ARG A 131 -28.16 0.98 38.45
N SER A 132 -27.60 2.13 38.05
CA SER A 132 -27.60 3.36 38.84
C SER A 132 -29.01 3.94 39.00
N THR A 133 -29.31 4.45 40.19
CA THR A 133 -30.64 4.91 40.59
C THR A 133 -30.95 6.37 40.21
N ARG A 134 -30.00 7.20 39.72
CA ARG A 134 -30.22 8.60 39.25
C ARG A 134 -29.09 9.07 38.30
N PRO A 135 -29.28 10.05 37.37
CA PRO A 135 -30.51 10.65 36.86
C PRO A 135 -30.98 10.04 35.51
N PHE A 136 -30.14 9.24 34.84
CA PHE A 136 -30.46 8.64 33.53
C PHE A 136 -31.14 7.30 33.72
N ARG A 137 -32.48 7.31 33.82
CA ARG A 137 -33.27 6.08 33.95
C ARG A 137 -32.98 5.13 32.78
N LYS A 138 -32.55 3.91 33.13
CA LYS A 138 -32.54 2.66 32.35
C LYS A 138 -31.42 2.43 31.32
N GLN A 139 -30.80 3.43 30.70
CA GLN A 139 -29.70 3.23 29.74
C GLN A 139 -28.66 4.34 29.83
N SER A 140 -27.38 3.99 29.71
CA SER A 140 -26.25 4.93 29.82
C SER A 140 -25.17 4.64 28.80
N THR A 141 -24.34 5.64 28.51
CA THR A 141 -23.14 5.48 27.66
C THR A 141 -21.90 5.21 28.51
N TYR A 142 -21.06 4.32 28.00
CA TYR A 142 -19.75 3.93 28.54
C TYR A 142 -18.70 4.04 27.44
N CYS A 143 -17.42 3.98 27.80
CA CYS A 143 -16.29 4.05 26.88
C CYS A 143 -15.36 2.85 27.08
N ALA A 144 -14.91 2.27 25.97
CA ALA A 144 -13.85 1.27 25.95
C ALA A 144 -12.74 1.69 24.99
N ILE A 145 -11.53 1.24 25.26
CA ILE A 145 -10.34 1.50 24.45
C ILE A 145 -9.72 0.19 23.99
N SER A 146 -9.09 0.23 22.82
CA SER A 146 -8.38 -0.90 22.21
C SER A 146 -7.18 -0.37 21.43
N GLU A 147 -6.11 -1.16 21.36
CA GLU A 147 -4.95 -0.87 20.50
C GLU A 147 -5.09 -1.54 19.12
N ASP A 148 -5.72 -2.73 19.08
CA ASP A 148 -5.80 -3.61 17.92
C ASP A 148 -7.19 -3.70 17.28
N GLY A 149 -8.18 -3.02 17.86
CA GLY A 149 -9.56 -3.02 17.40
C GLY A 149 -10.31 -4.34 17.61
N MET A 150 -9.71 -5.33 18.27
CA MET A 150 -10.30 -6.63 18.56
C MET A 150 -10.50 -6.85 20.06
N HIS A 151 -9.60 -6.33 20.89
CA HIS A 151 -9.63 -6.47 22.34
C HIS A 151 -9.91 -5.13 22.99
N PHE A 152 -11.12 -4.96 23.53
CA PHE A 152 -11.55 -3.72 24.19
C PHE A 152 -11.60 -3.84 25.71
N SER A 153 -10.99 -2.85 26.38
CA SER A 153 -11.04 -2.66 27.83
C SER A 153 -11.90 -1.46 28.18
N VAL A 154 -12.84 -1.62 29.10
CA VAL A 154 -13.73 -0.53 29.51
C VAL A 154 -12.99 0.43 30.45
N VAL A 155 -13.02 1.72 30.12
CA VAL A 155 -12.33 2.76 30.89
C VAL A 155 -12.93 2.83 32.31
N GLY A 156 -12.08 2.63 33.32
CA GLY A 156 -12.47 2.65 34.74
C GLY A 156 -13.20 1.41 35.23
N TRP A 157 -13.28 0.33 34.43
CA TRP A 157 -13.96 -0.91 34.81
C TRP A 157 -13.16 -2.16 34.43
N ASP A 158 -12.69 -2.87 35.45
CA ASP A 158 -12.03 -4.18 35.30
C ASP A 158 -12.76 -5.23 36.16
N PRO A 159 -13.54 -6.14 35.55
CA PRO A 159 -14.26 -7.19 36.28
C PRO A 159 -13.35 -8.10 37.09
N GLU A 160 -12.16 -8.45 36.60
CA GLU A 160 -11.28 -9.39 37.29
C GLU A 160 -10.66 -8.76 38.54
N SER A 161 -10.23 -7.50 38.43
CA SER A 161 -9.75 -6.73 39.58
C SER A 161 -10.87 -6.55 40.60
N ILE A 162 -12.10 -6.23 40.17
CA ILE A 162 -13.24 -6.06 41.07
C ILE A 162 -13.60 -7.37 41.78
N GLU A 163 -13.60 -8.50 41.08
CA GLU A 163 -13.93 -9.82 41.67
C GLU A 163 -12.86 -10.29 42.67
N LYS A 164 -11.59 -9.98 42.41
CA LYS A 164 -10.47 -10.26 43.35
C LYS A 164 -10.41 -9.28 44.52
N SER A 165 -11.07 -8.13 44.41
CA SER A 165 -11.11 -7.12 45.46
C SER A 165 -12.27 -7.39 46.42
N ASN A 166 -12.02 -7.31 47.73
CA ASN A 166 -13.07 -7.42 48.77
C ASN A 166 -13.94 -6.13 48.85
N LEU A 167 -14.33 -5.57 47.71
CA LEU A 167 -15.17 -4.37 47.65
C LEU A 167 -16.60 -4.69 48.06
N SER A 168 -17.18 -3.82 48.86
CA SER A 168 -18.60 -3.83 49.22
C SER A 168 -19.49 -3.57 48.00
N VAL A 169 -20.77 -3.95 48.10
CA VAL A 169 -21.78 -3.67 47.08
C VAL A 169 -21.87 -2.18 46.74
N ASP A 170 -21.67 -1.31 47.74
CA ASP A 170 -21.71 0.14 47.59
C ASP A 170 -20.48 0.66 46.84
N GLU A 171 -19.28 0.15 47.12
CA GLU A 171 -18.06 0.52 46.39
C GLU A 171 -18.15 0.11 44.92
N VAL A 172 -18.65 -1.08 44.61
CA VAL A 172 -18.90 -1.51 43.23
C VAL A 172 -19.97 -0.62 42.55
N SER A 173 -20.98 -0.17 43.30
CA SER A 173 -21.98 0.79 42.80
C SER A 173 -21.36 2.14 42.46
N ILE A 174 -20.44 2.64 43.28
CA ILE A 174 -19.70 3.89 43.04
C ILE A 174 -18.83 3.76 41.79
N LEU A 175 -18.12 2.64 41.61
CA LEU A 175 -17.35 2.38 40.38
C LEU A 175 -18.23 2.38 39.13
N ARG A 176 -19.39 1.72 39.18
CA ARG A 176 -20.37 1.75 38.06
C ARG A 176 -20.82 3.17 37.72
N GLN A 177 -21.01 4.01 38.73
CA GLN A 177 -21.41 5.41 38.53
C GLN A 177 -20.31 6.24 37.91
N ARG A 178 -19.04 6.04 38.30
CA ARG A 178 -17.89 6.75 37.73
C ARG A 178 -17.66 6.43 36.25
N CYS A 179 -18.00 5.23 35.80
CA CYS A 179 -17.89 4.83 34.40
C CYS A 179 -18.99 5.44 33.51
N ASN A 180 -20.07 5.97 34.10
CA ASN A 180 -21.22 6.47 33.36
C ASN A 180 -20.94 7.86 32.77
N LEU A 181 -20.92 7.95 31.45
CA LEU A 181 -20.63 9.19 30.75
C LEU A 181 -21.85 10.09 30.55
N GLY A 182 -23.06 9.53 30.58
CA GLY A 182 -24.30 10.28 30.37
C GLY A 182 -25.41 9.50 29.65
N PRO A 183 -26.33 10.21 28.96
CA PRO A 183 -27.40 9.59 28.18
C PRO A 183 -26.91 8.56 27.17
N PHE A 184 -27.77 7.64 26.76
CA PHE A 184 -27.44 6.61 25.79
C PHE A 184 -27.29 7.17 24.36
N TYR A 185 -26.52 6.44 23.54
CA TYR A 185 -26.23 6.73 22.13
C TYR A 185 -25.41 8.00 21.91
N PHE A 186 -24.28 8.15 22.61
CA PHE A 186 -23.34 9.21 22.26
C PHE A 186 -22.87 9.06 20.81
N ARG A 187 -22.78 10.20 20.14
CA ARG A 187 -22.00 10.44 18.93
C ARG A 187 -21.02 11.53 19.24
N VAL A 188 -19.77 11.14 19.52
CA VAL A 188 -18.74 12.06 19.98
C VAL A 188 -18.11 12.78 18.79
N PHE A 189 -17.78 14.05 18.95
CA PHE A 189 -17.11 14.86 17.93
C PHE A 189 -16.30 15.98 18.57
N ARG A 190 -15.38 16.57 17.81
CA ARG A 190 -14.47 17.63 18.29
C ARG A 190 -14.70 18.94 17.53
N ILE A 191 -14.86 20.03 18.26
CA ILE A 191 -14.94 21.40 17.74
C ILE A 191 -13.90 22.25 18.45
N ARG A 192 -12.97 22.87 17.70
CA ARG A 192 -11.96 23.80 18.23
C ARG A 192 -11.22 23.24 19.46
N GLY A 193 -10.81 21.98 19.38
CA GLY A 193 -10.11 21.26 20.46
C GLY A 193 -11.00 20.74 21.59
N ARG A 194 -12.27 21.13 21.69
CA ARG A 194 -13.19 20.67 22.75
C ARG A 194 -14.02 19.47 22.30
N LEU A 195 -14.29 18.55 23.22
CA LEU A 195 -15.11 17.35 22.98
C LEU A 195 -16.58 17.61 23.29
N TYR A 196 -17.42 17.25 22.33
CA TYR A 196 -18.86 17.29 22.41
C TYR A 196 -19.42 15.92 22.05
N ALA A 197 -20.65 15.66 22.45
CA ALA A 197 -21.40 14.51 21.99
C ALA A 197 -22.85 14.91 21.72
N LEU A 198 -23.43 14.33 20.67
CA LEU A 198 -24.87 14.33 20.47
C LEU A 198 -25.40 13.00 20.99
N ALA A 199 -26.33 13.05 21.93
CA ALA A 199 -26.92 11.86 22.53
C ALA A 199 -28.42 11.82 22.31
N ARG A 200 -29.04 10.65 22.55
CA ARG A 200 -30.50 10.53 22.50
C ARG A 200 -31.11 10.89 23.84
N ASN A 201 -32.07 11.82 23.83
CA ASN A 201 -32.88 12.17 24.99
C ASN A 201 -34.24 11.45 24.94
N ASN A 202 -34.23 10.15 25.19
CA ASN A 202 -35.43 9.31 25.24
C ASN A 202 -36.30 9.43 23.96
N ARG A 203 -37.54 9.93 24.10
CA ARG A 203 -38.49 10.18 23.00
C ARG A 203 -38.65 11.66 22.65
N SER A 204 -37.83 12.53 23.22
CA SER A 204 -37.92 13.98 22.99
C SER A 204 -37.07 14.45 21.81
N GLY A 205 -36.00 13.73 21.49
CA GLY A 205 -35.09 14.07 20.40
C GLY A 205 -33.64 13.80 20.77
N GLY A 206 -32.74 14.59 20.20
CA GLY A 206 -31.34 14.69 20.56
C GLY A 206 -31.07 15.66 21.71
N ILE A 207 -29.87 15.56 22.27
CA ILE A 207 -29.37 16.47 23.28
C ILE A 207 -27.87 16.68 23.15
N TRP A 208 -27.43 17.93 23.29
CA TRP A 208 -26.01 18.26 23.34
C TRP A 208 -25.40 17.90 24.68
N ILE A 209 -24.19 17.36 24.63
CA ILE A 209 -23.38 17.00 25.77
C ILE A 209 -21.96 17.54 25.53
N ARG A 210 -21.30 18.12 26.53
CA ARG A 210 -19.93 18.67 26.42
C ARG A 210 -19.04 18.08 27.50
N LYS A 211 -17.79 17.71 27.17
CA LYS A 211 -16.82 17.31 28.19
C LYS A 211 -16.19 18.57 28.85
N PRO A 212 -16.18 18.72 30.19
CA PRO A 212 -15.61 19.90 30.84
C PRO A 212 -14.07 19.91 30.78
N GLY A 213 -13.48 21.11 30.74
CA GLY A 213 -12.03 21.37 30.89
C GLY A 213 -11.29 21.82 29.61
N ALA A 214 -9.96 21.93 29.71
CA ALA A 214 -9.00 22.34 28.67
C ALA A 214 -9.06 21.49 27.36
N PRO A 215 -8.62 22.04 26.21
CA PRO A 215 -8.77 21.42 24.88
C PRO A 215 -7.97 20.12 24.62
N GLN A 216 -7.29 19.54 25.63
CA GLN A 216 -6.48 18.31 25.51
C GLN A 216 -6.82 17.23 26.55
N HIS A 217 -8.04 17.21 27.09
CA HIS A 217 -8.32 16.29 28.18
C HIS A 217 -8.33 14.80 27.81
N ASP A 218 -7.63 14.05 28.64
CA ASP A 218 -7.56 12.61 28.72
C ASP A 218 -8.96 11.97 28.78
N ILE A 219 -9.22 11.02 27.87
CA ILE A 219 -10.44 10.21 27.87
C ILE A 219 -10.61 9.41 29.17
N ASN A 220 -9.50 9.16 29.89
CA ASN A 220 -9.50 8.50 31.18
C ASN A 220 -9.94 9.40 32.33
N ASN A 221 -10.16 10.70 32.10
CA ASN A 221 -10.54 11.63 33.16
C ASN A 221 -12.03 11.47 33.52
N PRO A 222 -12.36 11.08 34.78
CA PRO A 222 -13.72 10.75 35.23
C PRO A 222 -14.64 11.95 35.43
N ILE A 223 -14.28 13.15 34.97
CA ILE A 223 -15.17 14.32 35.04
C ILE A 223 -16.46 14.01 34.25
N PRO A 224 -17.65 14.11 34.89
CA PRO A 224 -18.94 13.93 34.24
C PRO A 224 -19.15 14.92 33.10
N TRP A 225 -19.81 14.47 32.03
CA TRP A 225 -20.10 15.36 30.91
C TRP A 225 -21.27 16.31 31.23
N GLU A 226 -21.16 17.56 30.79
CA GLU A 226 -22.16 18.60 30.97
C GLU A 226 -23.31 18.45 29.98
N ARG A 227 -24.53 18.59 30.47
CA ARG A 227 -25.76 18.49 29.68
C ARG A 227 -26.17 19.85 29.14
N GLY A 228 -26.41 19.93 27.84
CA GLY A 228 -26.94 21.11 27.15
C GLY A 228 -28.41 21.00 26.78
N ASN A 229 -28.81 21.80 25.79
CA ASN A 229 -30.19 21.90 25.31
C ASN A 229 -30.58 20.73 24.38
N ASN A 230 -31.89 20.47 24.31
CA ASN A 230 -32.47 19.50 23.39
C ASN A 230 -32.46 20.04 21.95
N ILE A 231 -32.29 19.14 20.99
CA ILE A 231 -32.26 19.45 19.56
C ILE A 231 -32.79 18.24 18.75
N PHE A 232 -33.13 18.39 17.47
CA PHE A 232 -33.57 17.29 16.60
C PHE A 232 -34.77 16.53 17.15
N SER A 233 -35.96 17.13 17.02
CA SER A 233 -37.21 16.51 17.49
C SER A 233 -37.38 15.09 16.95
N GLN A 234 -37.72 14.15 17.84
CA GLN A 234 -37.89 12.73 17.53
C GLN A 234 -36.66 12.00 16.96
N MET A 235 -35.46 12.61 17.01
CA MET A 235 -34.22 11.95 16.58
C MET A 235 -34.02 10.60 17.26
N ARG A 236 -33.63 9.60 16.47
CA ARG A 236 -33.25 8.26 16.93
C ARG A 236 -31.73 8.16 17.03
N HIS A 237 -31.10 7.46 16.09
CA HIS A 237 -29.64 7.36 15.97
C HIS A 237 -29.16 8.40 14.97
N CYS A 238 -27.96 8.92 15.19
CA CYS A 238 -27.37 9.93 14.34
C CYS A 238 -25.92 9.62 14.00
N PHE A 239 -25.38 10.41 13.08
CA PHE A 239 -23.97 10.54 12.77
C PHE A 239 -23.66 12.03 12.58
N VAL A 240 -22.54 12.50 13.11
CA VAL A 240 -22.16 13.92 13.08
C VAL A 240 -20.93 14.08 12.20
N VAL A 241 -21.02 14.98 11.22
CA VAL A 241 -19.89 15.42 10.40
C VAL A 241 -19.58 16.86 10.77
N VAL A 242 -18.33 17.12 11.13
CA VAL A 242 -17.82 18.45 11.49
C VAL A 242 -17.26 19.11 10.22
N SER A 243 -17.59 20.39 9.97
CA SER A 243 -16.96 21.13 8.88
C SER A 243 -15.48 21.39 9.16
N PRO A 244 -14.62 21.45 8.12
CA PRO A 244 -13.18 21.72 8.31
C PRO A 244 -12.86 23.04 9.03
N ASP A 245 -13.70 24.06 8.88
CA ASP A 245 -13.58 25.37 9.55
C ASP A 245 -14.10 25.35 11.01
N HIS A 246 -14.69 24.24 11.47
CA HIS A 246 -15.33 24.11 12.77
C HIS A 246 -16.48 25.09 13.04
N ASP A 247 -17.12 25.65 12.00
CA ASP A 247 -18.22 26.61 12.12
C ASP A 247 -19.60 25.98 11.87
N SER A 248 -19.66 24.75 11.37
CA SER A 248 -20.94 24.06 11.15
C SER A 248 -20.86 22.55 11.33
N LEU A 249 -22.00 21.94 11.64
CA LEU A 249 -22.18 20.49 11.71
C LEU A 249 -23.19 20.05 10.67
N LYS A 250 -22.97 18.88 10.08
CA LYS A 250 -24.00 18.11 9.39
C LYS A 250 -24.37 16.91 10.24
N VAL A 251 -25.63 16.83 10.63
CA VAL A 251 -26.15 15.75 11.46
C VAL A 251 -27.07 14.89 10.62
N PHE A 252 -26.66 13.65 10.37
CA PHE A 252 -27.45 12.63 9.70
C PHE A 252 -28.24 11.85 10.74
N TYR A 253 -29.55 11.71 10.59
CA TYR A 253 -30.37 11.02 11.59
C TYR A 253 -31.68 10.49 11.02
N SER A 254 -32.25 9.49 11.69
CA SER A 254 -33.63 9.06 11.47
C SER A 254 -34.55 9.58 12.58
N ARG A 255 -35.86 9.60 12.31
CA ARG A 255 -36.88 10.05 13.28
C ARG A 255 -37.79 8.91 13.71
N VAL A 256 -38.02 8.83 15.01
CA VAL A 256 -38.94 7.86 15.61
C VAL A 256 -40.38 8.24 15.22
N GLY A 257 -41.07 7.31 14.57
CA GLY A 257 -42.49 7.49 14.21
C GLY A 257 -42.72 7.81 12.74
N ASP A 258 -41.67 8.16 11.98
CA ASP A 258 -41.76 8.37 10.53
C ASP A 258 -42.19 7.08 9.82
N SER A 259 -42.95 7.25 8.73
CA SER A 259 -43.42 6.18 7.86
C SER A 259 -43.42 6.59 6.38
N PRO A 260 -42.50 6.06 5.56
CA PRO A 260 -41.36 5.22 5.94
C PRO A 260 -40.34 5.98 6.82
N GLU A 261 -39.70 5.29 7.78
CA GLU A 261 -38.55 5.87 8.52
C GLU A 261 -37.34 5.89 7.58
N GLY A 262 -36.74 7.06 7.39
CA GLY A 262 -35.57 7.28 6.54
C GLY A 262 -34.55 8.19 7.20
N ILE A 263 -33.42 8.39 6.52
CA ILE A 263 -32.30 9.23 6.97
C ILE A 263 -32.47 10.63 6.38
N TYR A 264 -32.40 11.62 7.27
CA TYR A 264 -32.35 13.04 6.96
C TYR A 264 -30.97 13.60 7.32
N VAL A 265 -30.67 14.79 6.80
CA VAL A 265 -29.53 15.61 7.22
C VAL A 265 -30.01 17.02 7.57
N SER A 266 -29.60 17.49 8.75
CA SER A 266 -29.74 18.88 9.18
C SER A 266 -28.36 19.54 9.28
N THR A 267 -28.32 20.85 9.07
CA THR A 267 -27.11 21.66 9.34
C THR A 267 -27.28 22.36 10.68
N VAL A 268 -26.21 22.52 11.45
CA VAL A 268 -26.20 23.31 12.68
C VAL A 268 -25.07 24.30 12.56
N ASP A 269 -25.36 25.58 12.78
CA ASP A 269 -24.35 26.61 12.94
C ASP A 269 -23.72 26.49 14.33
N VAL A 270 -22.42 26.25 14.36
CA VAL A 270 -21.61 26.14 15.58
C VAL A 270 -20.47 27.15 15.61
N SER A 271 -20.56 28.21 14.79
CA SER A 271 -19.58 29.31 14.74
C SER A 271 -19.47 30.04 16.08
N SER A 272 -20.57 30.13 16.84
CA SER A 272 -20.57 30.65 18.20
C SER A 272 -20.11 29.60 19.22
N ASP A 273 -19.30 30.00 20.19
CA ASP A 273 -18.92 29.16 21.34
C ASP A 273 -20.08 28.92 22.33
N ASP A 274 -21.21 29.58 22.13
CA ASP A 274 -22.45 29.40 22.90
C ASP A 274 -23.19 28.12 22.50
N TRP A 275 -22.56 26.99 22.83
CA TRP A 275 -23.03 25.64 22.48
C TRP A 275 -24.40 25.27 23.06
N LEU A 276 -24.86 25.98 24.09
CA LEU A 276 -26.21 25.80 24.62
C LEU A 276 -27.27 26.30 23.63
N ASN A 277 -26.93 27.26 22.76
CA ASN A 277 -27.85 27.87 21.81
C ASN A 277 -27.69 27.36 20.36
N TRP A 278 -26.85 26.35 20.13
CA TRP A 278 -26.75 25.68 18.82
C TRP A 278 -28.09 25.05 18.42
N LYS A 279 -28.57 25.40 17.22
CA LYS A 279 -29.89 25.02 16.70
C LYS A 279 -29.80 24.59 15.24
N GLU A 280 -30.82 23.84 14.80
CA GLU A 280 -30.98 23.43 13.41
C GLU A 280 -31.12 24.66 12.50
N SER A 281 -30.28 24.72 11.47
CA SER A 281 -30.33 25.72 10.42
C SER A 281 -31.27 25.21 9.32
N GLY A 282 -32.52 25.69 9.33
CA GLY A 282 -33.54 25.36 8.34
C GLY A 282 -34.18 23.99 8.52
N GLU A 283 -34.90 23.53 7.50
CA GLU A 283 -35.61 22.25 7.53
C GLU A 283 -34.69 21.05 7.21
N PRO A 284 -34.89 19.88 7.86
CA PRO A 284 -34.14 18.67 7.59
C PRO A 284 -34.32 18.19 6.14
N LYS A 285 -33.21 17.87 5.46
CA LYS A 285 -33.22 17.40 4.07
C LYS A 285 -33.24 15.88 4.01
N ALA A 286 -34.10 15.30 3.17
CA ALA A 286 -34.14 13.88 2.89
C ALA A 286 -32.82 13.39 2.23
N VAL A 287 -32.25 12.29 2.74
CA VAL A 287 -31.01 11.69 2.19
C VAL A 287 -31.31 10.31 1.59
N TYR A 288 -31.85 9.39 2.39
CA TYR A 288 -32.07 8.02 1.93
C TYR A 288 -33.28 7.39 2.61
N PHE A 289 -34.07 6.67 1.82
CA PHE A 289 -35.30 6.01 2.24
C PHE A 289 -35.33 4.57 1.70
N PRO A 290 -36.14 3.68 2.29
CA PRO A 290 -36.31 2.31 1.81
C PRO A 290 -36.64 2.23 0.32
N LYS A 291 -35.75 1.59 -0.44
CA LYS A 291 -35.85 1.34 -1.88
C LYS A 291 -35.87 -0.15 -2.19
N ASP A 292 -34.97 -0.93 -1.58
CA ASP A 292 -34.82 -2.36 -1.87
C ASP A 292 -35.89 -3.20 -1.15
N LEU A 293 -36.19 -4.39 -1.68
CA LEU A 293 -37.17 -5.30 -1.07
C LEU A 293 -36.83 -5.65 0.38
N TRP A 294 -35.54 -5.84 0.69
CA TRP A 294 -35.08 -6.18 2.04
C TRP A 294 -35.21 -5.00 3.02
N GLU A 295 -35.27 -3.76 2.52
CA GLU A 295 -35.51 -2.54 3.31
C GLU A 295 -37.02 -2.28 3.54
N GLY A 296 -37.88 -3.06 2.89
CA GLY A 296 -39.33 -2.85 2.84
C GLY A 296 -39.81 -1.94 1.70
N GLY A 297 -39.01 -1.75 0.65
CA GLY A 297 -39.39 -1.07 -0.59
C GLY A 297 -40.52 -1.76 -1.35
N LYS A 298 -41.21 -1.02 -2.25
CA LYS A 298 -42.31 -1.57 -3.06
C LYS A 298 -41.75 -2.47 -4.18
N CYS A 299 -42.30 -3.68 -4.33
CA CYS A 299 -42.08 -4.49 -5.53
C CYS A 299 -42.77 -3.82 -6.72
N GLN A 300 -42.08 -3.65 -7.86
CA GLN A 300 -42.70 -3.15 -9.11
C GLN A 300 -43.55 -4.21 -9.81
N ASP A 301 -43.45 -5.47 -9.37
CA ASP A 301 -44.22 -6.58 -9.92
C ASP A 301 -45.52 -6.78 -9.12
N THR A 302 -46.66 -6.43 -9.72
CA THR A 302 -47.99 -6.60 -9.13
C THR A 302 -48.41 -8.07 -8.97
N SER A 303 -47.62 -9.03 -9.46
CA SER A 303 -47.85 -10.47 -9.24
C SER A 303 -47.22 -11.00 -7.94
N CYS A 304 -46.32 -10.24 -7.33
CA CYS A 304 -45.70 -10.62 -6.05
C CYS A 304 -46.59 -10.22 -4.88
N ASN A 305 -47.18 -11.23 -4.24
CA ASN A 305 -47.97 -11.14 -3.00
C ASN A 305 -47.10 -10.78 -1.76
N CYS A 306 -46.20 -9.82 -1.89
CA CYS A 306 -45.41 -9.28 -0.80
C CYS A 306 -46.28 -8.31 0.01
N ILE A 307 -46.96 -8.83 1.04
CA ILE A 307 -47.73 -8.02 1.99
C ILE A 307 -46.76 -7.13 2.80
N VAL A 308 -46.50 -5.92 2.31
CA VAL A 308 -45.76 -4.87 3.03
C VAL A 308 -46.64 -4.37 4.18
N ARG A 309 -46.19 -4.50 5.43
CA ARG A 309 -46.93 -3.93 6.57
C ARG A 309 -46.89 -2.41 6.53
N SER A 310 -48.03 -1.78 6.80
CA SER A 310 -48.03 -0.38 7.24
C SER A 310 -47.23 -0.26 8.55
N SER A 311 -46.48 0.82 8.63
CA SER A 311 -45.56 1.26 9.69
C SER A 311 -46.05 1.19 11.13
N ASP A 312 -47.34 1.03 11.39
CA ASP A 312 -47.96 1.63 12.57
C ASP A 312 -47.72 0.86 13.89
N LYS A 313 -47.10 -0.33 13.84
CA LYS A 313 -46.78 -1.12 15.05
C LYS A 313 -45.30 -1.47 15.23
N THR A 314 -44.43 -1.28 14.22
CA THR A 314 -42.99 -1.64 14.30
C THR A 314 -42.06 -0.43 14.53
N THR A 315 -42.54 0.80 14.34
CA THR A 315 -41.75 2.03 14.61
C THR A 315 -41.54 2.32 16.11
N LYS A 316 -42.41 1.77 16.98
CA LYS A 316 -42.40 2.01 18.44
C LYS A 316 -41.43 1.11 19.24
N SER A 317 -41.10 -0.09 18.76
CA SER A 317 -40.11 -0.99 19.36
C SER A 317 -39.10 -1.38 18.28
N GLY A 318 -37.82 -1.05 18.46
CA GLY A 318 -36.77 -1.13 17.42
C GLY A 318 -36.68 -2.45 16.64
N MET A 319 -37.20 -3.55 17.17
CA MET A 319 -37.13 -4.90 16.58
C MET A 319 -38.46 -5.35 15.93
N SER A 320 -38.38 -5.97 14.75
CA SER A 320 -39.52 -6.70 14.15
C SER A 320 -39.76 -8.02 14.89
N LYS A 321 -40.97 -8.21 15.45
CA LYS A 321 -41.32 -9.38 16.28
C LYS A 321 -41.73 -10.64 15.51
N ARG A 322 -41.76 -10.67 14.17
CA ARG A 322 -42.15 -11.86 13.38
C ARG A 322 -41.22 -12.12 12.19
N LYS A 323 -40.69 -13.35 12.12
CA LYS A 323 -39.63 -13.88 11.23
C LYS A 323 -39.83 -13.78 9.69
N ARG A 324 -40.83 -13.08 9.16
CA ARG A 324 -41.17 -13.21 7.71
C ARG A 324 -41.39 -11.91 6.91
N LEU A 325 -41.31 -10.71 7.50
CA LEU A 325 -41.55 -9.46 6.74
C LEU A 325 -40.59 -8.33 7.18
N ALA A 326 -39.91 -7.71 6.20
CA ALA A 326 -39.05 -6.54 6.40
C ALA A 326 -39.88 -5.31 6.79
N ALA A 327 -39.45 -4.58 7.83
CA ALA A 327 -40.06 -3.30 8.18
C ALA A 327 -39.57 -2.22 7.22
N ARG A 328 -40.48 -1.36 6.75
CA ARG A 328 -40.17 -0.27 5.81
C ARG A 328 -39.41 0.87 6.48
N ASN A 329 -38.13 0.64 6.76
CA ASN A 329 -37.24 1.60 7.41
C ASN A 329 -35.77 1.47 6.99
N VAL A 330 -35.08 2.61 7.03
CA VAL A 330 -33.62 2.76 6.97
C VAL A 330 -33.20 3.73 8.07
N ARG A 331 -32.18 3.36 8.88
CA ARG A 331 -31.73 4.10 10.06
C ARG A 331 -30.27 3.77 10.40
N ASP A 332 -29.79 4.31 11.52
CA ASP A 332 -28.44 4.12 12.06
C ASP A 332 -27.34 4.48 11.05
N PRO A 333 -27.32 5.73 10.55
CA PRO A 333 -26.30 6.16 9.60
C PRO A 333 -24.91 6.05 10.21
N CYS A 334 -23.95 5.59 9.41
CA CYS A 334 -22.52 5.75 9.64
C CYS A 334 -21.87 6.12 8.32
N LEU A 335 -21.11 7.22 8.30
CA LEU A 335 -20.45 7.71 7.10
C LEU A 335 -18.95 7.41 7.19
N LEU A 336 -18.37 7.05 6.05
CA LEU A 336 -16.93 6.87 5.88
C LEU A 336 -16.50 7.46 4.54
N ASP A 337 -15.58 8.42 4.57
CA ASP A 337 -14.95 8.94 3.36
C ASP A 337 -13.79 8.02 2.95
N PHE A 338 -13.90 7.42 1.77
CA PHE A 338 -12.89 6.51 1.25
C PHE A 338 -12.88 6.49 -0.28
N GLY A 339 -11.69 6.56 -0.88
CA GLY A 339 -11.53 6.49 -2.34
C GLY A 339 -12.12 7.69 -3.08
N GLY A 340 -12.18 8.87 -2.45
CA GLY A 340 -12.81 10.07 -3.02
C GLY A 340 -14.33 10.10 -2.94
N ASP A 341 -14.93 9.09 -2.29
CA ASP A 341 -16.38 8.94 -2.14
C ASP A 341 -16.79 8.89 -0.68
N THR A 342 -17.97 9.45 -0.39
CA THR A 342 -18.61 9.25 0.92
C THR A 342 -19.54 8.05 0.86
N TRP A 343 -19.22 7.05 1.66
CA TRP A 343 -20.01 5.83 1.81
C TRP A 343 -20.87 5.94 3.07
N MET A 344 -22.15 5.58 2.95
CA MET A 344 -23.06 5.51 4.08
C MET A 344 -23.46 4.07 4.33
N PHE A 345 -23.18 3.60 5.54
CA PHE A 345 -23.66 2.36 6.10
C PHE A 345 -24.92 2.62 6.91
N TYR A 346 -25.87 1.69 6.85
CA TYR A 346 -27.16 1.86 7.50
C TYR A 346 -27.81 0.52 7.83
N ALA A 347 -28.62 0.49 8.88
CA ALA A 347 -29.49 -0.63 9.21
C ALA A 347 -30.84 -0.50 8.47
N GLY A 348 -31.28 -1.56 7.81
CA GLY A 348 -32.55 -1.58 7.06
C GLY A 348 -33.47 -2.73 7.47
N GLY A 349 -34.73 -2.68 7.01
CA GLY A 349 -35.66 -3.82 7.11
C GLY A 349 -36.15 -4.13 8.53
N GLY A 350 -35.96 -3.22 9.48
CA GLY A 350 -36.15 -3.48 10.91
C GLY A 350 -34.93 -4.10 11.57
N GLU A 351 -33.72 -3.65 11.18
CA GLU A 351 -32.42 -4.16 11.64
C GLU A 351 -32.22 -5.65 11.27
N THR A 352 -32.71 -6.04 10.08
CA THR A 352 -32.53 -7.39 9.52
C THR A 352 -31.26 -7.51 8.68
N GLY A 353 -30.64 -6.39 8.34
CA GLY A 353 -29.38 -6.32 7.59
C GLY A 353 -28.76 -4.93 7.68
N ILE A 354 -27.47 -4.87 7.43
CA ILE A 354 -26.72 -3.62 7.22
C ILE A 354 -26.44 -3.51 5.73
N GLY A 355 -26.80 -2.37 5.16
CA GLY A 355 -26.52 -2.00 3.77
C GLY A 355 -25.42 -0.97 3.68
N VAL A 356 -24.86 -0.83 2.49
CA VAL A 356 -23.92 0.23 2.11
C VAL A 356 -24.41 0.92 0.84
N THR A 357 -24.32 2.24 0.81
CA THR A 357 -24.61 3.04 -0.38
C THR A 357 -23.63 4.20 -0.51
N ARG A 358 -23.37 4.64 -1.73
CA ARG A 358 -22.58 5.84 -1.99
C ARG A 358 -23.51 7.05 -1.95
N LEU A 359 -23.12 8.11 -1.24
CA LEU A 359 -23.88 9.36 -1.22
C LEU A 359 -23.52 10.20 -2.46
N HIS A 360 -24.53 10.63 -3.21
CA HIS A 360 -24.35 11.51 -4.36
C HIS A 360 -23.97 12.93 -3.91
N GLN A 361 -23.18 13.65 -4.72
CA GLN A 361 -22.70 15.02 -4.44
C GLN A 361 -23.84 16.01 -4.10
N GLU A 362 -25.06 15.76 -4.56
CA GLU A 362 -26.26 16.56 -4.29
C GLU A 362 -26.65 16.61 -2.79
N HIS A 363 -26.25 15.63 -1.99
CA HIS A 363 -26.43 15.63 -0.54
C HIS A 363 -25.38 16.48 0.20
N ASN A 364 -24.50 17.12 -0.58
CA ASN A 364 -23.68 18.26 -0.25
C ASN A 364 -23.07 18.14 1.15
N ILE A 365 -22.35 17.05 1.41
CA ILE A 365 -21.56 16.84 2.64
C ILE A 365 -20.39 17.80 2.56
N PHE A 366 -20.67 19.06 2.84
CA PHE A 366 -19.83 20.24 2.58
C PHE A 366 -19.18 20.11 1.22
N ALA A 367 -19.86 20.51 0.12
CA ALA A 367 -19.31 20.54 -1.25
C ALA A 367 -17.80 20.48 -1.18
N LEU A 368 -17.21 19.31 -1.45
CA LEU A 368 -15.78 19.17 -1.60
C LEU A 368 -15.46 19.98 -2.85
N LYS A 369 -15.45 21.30 -2.68
CA LYS A 369 -14.55 22.16 -3.42
C LYS A 369 -13.21 21.46 -3.22
N PRO A 370 -12.46 21.14 -4.29
CA PRO A 370 -11.05 20.84 -4.11
C PRO A 370 -10.52 21.94 -3.19
N LEU A 371 -9.94 21.53 -2.06
CA LEU A 371 -9.31 22.45 -1.14
C LEU A 371 -8.46 23.40 -1.99
N LYS A 372 -8.93 24.65 -2.14
CA LYS A 372 -7.98 25.76 -2.14
C LYS A 372 -7.36 25.64 -0.77
N ILE A 373 -6.15 25.11 -0.73
CA ILE A 373 -5.27 25.25 0.42
C ILE A 373 -5.11 26.76 0.58
N SER A 374 -5.96 27.33 1.42
CA SER A 374 -5.69 28.61 2.05
C SER A 374 -4.43 28.36 2.86
N VAL A 375 -3.31 28.87 2.35
CA VAL A 375 -2.10 29.12 3.13
C VAL A 375 -2.55 29.68 4.48
N TYR A 376 -2.29 28.95 5.56
CA TYR A 376 -2.51 29.48 6.90
C TYR A 376 -1.75 30.82 7.00
N PRO A 377 -2.34 31.88 7.58
CA PRO A 377 -1.56 33.04 7.96
C PRO A 377 -0.47 32.56 8.90
N ALA A 378 0.76 32.96 8.60
CA ALA A 378 1.91 32.69 9.43
C ALA A 378 1.58 33.01 10.90
N LEU A 379 1.48 31.98 11.73
CA LEU A 379 1.72 32.12 13.15
C LEU A 379 3.22 32.39 13.30
N SER A 380 3.57 33.67 13.23
CA SER A 380 4.89 34.13 13.64
C SER A 380 5.03 33.88 15.14
N SER A 381 5.74 32.81 15.50
CA SER A 381 6.88 32.87 16.43
C SER A 381 7.31 31.46 16.87
N ARG A 382 7.93 30.72 15.95
CA ARG A 382 9.10 29.83 16.12
C ARG A 382 9.30 29.15 14.78
N ALA A 383 10.44 29.38 14.12
CA ALA A 383 10.74 28.81 12.81
C ALA A 383 10.76 27.28 12.89
N THR A 384 9.69 26.64 12.43
CA THR A 384 9.64 25.20 12.17
C THR A 384 9.58 25.03 10.65
N CYS A 385 10.63 24.46 10.08
CA CYS A 385 10.68 24.11 8.65
C CYS A 385 9.51 23.14 8.34
N THR A 386 8.98 23.17 7.12
CA THR A 386 8.07 22.14 6.62
C THR A 386 8.89 20.95 6.10
N PRO A 387 8.40 19.70 6.26
CA PRO A 387 9.13 18.52 5.79
C PRO A 387 9.28 18.57 4.27
N LYS A 388 10.45 18.18 3.74
CA LYS A 388 10.69 18.11 2.30
C LYS A 388 9.81 17.03 1.67
N ARG A 389 9.15 17.36 0.56
CA ARG A 389 8.22 16.48 -0.17
C ARG A 389 8.91 15.91 -1.40
N VAL A 390 9.07 14.59 -1.45
CA VAL A 390 9.82 13.90 -2.52
C VAL A 390 8.90 12.94 -3.26
N ILE A 391 8.90 12.99 -4.59
CA ILE A 391 8.32 11.94 -5.44
C ILE A 391 9.46 11.15 -6.09
N ILE A 392 9.37 9.83 -6.06
CA ILE A 392 10.22 8.93 -6.85
C ILE A 392 9.32 8.20 -7.85
N TYR A 393 9.60 8.35 -9.14
CA TYR A 393 8.87 7.67 -10.21
C TYR A 393 9.64 6.46 -10.72
N ASP A 394 9.01 5.29 -10.65
CA ASP A 394 9.42 4.02 -11.24
C ASP A 394 8.43 3.64 -12.35
N PRO A 395 8.85 3.52 -13.62
CA PRO A 395 7.95 3.11 -14.69
C PRO A 395 7.34 1.72 -14.46
N GLY A 396 7.96 0.86 -13.64
CA GLY A 396 7.46 -0.47 -13.27
C GLY A 396 7.50 -1.48 -14.42
N CYS A 397 8.54 -1.39 -15.25
CA CYS A 397 8.79 -2.34 -16.35
C CYS A 397 9.49 -3.62 -15.86
N ILE A 398 9.55 -4.67 -16.71
CA ILE A 398 10.04 -6.03 -16.37
C ILE A 398 11.27 -6.05 -15.45
N GLY A 399 11.24 -6.94 -14.47
CA GLY A 399 12.27 -7.15 -13.46
C GLY A 399 11.99 -6.37 -12.17
N LEU A 400 12.76 -6.64 -11.13
CA LEU A 400 12.68 -5.90 -9.86
C LEU A 400 13.75 -4.80 -9.76
N GLY A 401 14.46 -4.57 -10.87
CA GLY A 401 15.64 -3.72 -10.94
C GLY A 401 15.38 -2.28 -10.49
N HIS A 402 14.39 -1.65 -11.11
CA HIS A 402 14.00 -0.27 -10.87
C HIS A 402 13.38 -0.09 -9.49
N SER A 403 12.39 -0.93 -9.14
CA SER A 403 11.71 -0.89 -7.86
C SER A 403 12.66 -1.05 -6.67
N ASN A 404 13.65 -1.96 -6.77
CA ASN A 404 14.67 -2.13 -5.72
C ASN A 404 15.56 -0.89 -5.59
N ARG A 405 15.88 -0.24 -6.71
CA ARG A 405 16.69 0.98 -6.68
C ARG A 405 15.93 2.14 -6.04
N CYS A 406 14.70 2.35 -6.47
CA CYS A 406 13.83 3.39 -5.94
C CYS A 406 13.56 3.19 -4.44
N SER A 407 13.37 1.94 -3.99
CA SER A 407 13.20 1.64 -2.57
C SER A 407 14.47 1.90 -1.77
N GLN A 408 15.65 1.49 -2.26
CA GLN A 408 16.93 1.78 -1.60
C GLN A 408 17.20 3.28 -1.49
N ILE A 409 16.91 4.06 -2.53
CA ILE A 409 17.07 5.52 -2.50
C ILE A 409 16.08 6.14 -1.50
N ALA A 410 14.80 5.74 -1.52
CA ALA A 410 13.81 6.23 -0.57
C ALA A 410 14.23 5.96 0.89
N MET A 411 14.66 4.74 1.18
CA MET A 411 15.14 4.37 2.52
C MET A 411 16.39 5.16 2.91
N ALA A 412 17.36 5.31 2.01
CA ALA A 412 18.57 6.09 2.28
C ALA A 412 18.25 7.56 2.58
N ILE A 413 17.28 8.15 1.86
CA ILE A 413 16.80 9.52 2.11
C ILE A 413 16.26 9.64 3.54
N MET A 414 15.43 8.68 3.97
CA MET A 414 14.88 8.64 5.34
C MET A 414 15.96 8.45 6.41
N THR A 415 16.81 7.44 6.26
CA THR A 415 17.87 7.12 7.22
C THR A 415 18.86 8.27 7.36
N ASN A 416 19.19 8.96 6.26
CA ASN A 416 20.10 10.10 6.31
C ASN A 416 19.47 11.31 6.99
N ALA A 417 18.18 11.60 6.72
CA ALA A 417 17.46 12.65 7.43
C ALA A 417 17.44 12.40 8.95
N GLN A 418 17.18 11.17 9.37
CA GLN A 418 17.21 10.77 10.78
C GLN A 418 18.61 10.90 11.40
N ARG A 419 19.65 10.42 10.69
CA ARG A 419 21.04 10.50 11.16
C ARG A 419 21.51 11.95 11.34
N LEU A 420 21.03 12.86 10.49
CA LEU A 420 21.35 14.28 10.55
C LEU A 420 20.41 15.08 11.47
N GLU A 421 19.52 14.41 12.21
CA GLU A 421 18.49 15.03 13.06
C GLU A 421 17.64 16.08 12.29
N GLN A 422 17.49 15.86 10.99
CA GLN A 422 16.68 16.70 10.12
C GLN A 422 15.22 16.29 10.22
N GLN A 423 14.34 17.23 9.86
CA GLN A 423 12.93 16.92 9.72
C GLN A 423 12.71 15.81 8.69
N GLN A 424 11.93 14.81 9.07
CA GLN A 424 11.64 13.64 8.26
C GLN A 424 10.92 14.05 6.96
N PRO A 425 11.43 13.67 5.78
CA PRO A 425 10.79 14.00 4.51
C PRO A 425 9.54 13.14 4.27
N ASP A 426 8.59 13.69 3.52
CA ASP A 426 7.43 12.96 3.00
C ASP A 426 7.79 12.41 1.60
N ILE A 427 7.95 11.10 1.48
CA ILE A 427 8.34 10.43 0.24
C ILE A 427 7.15 9.66 -0.34
N LEU A 428 6.81 9.94 -1.61
CA LEU A 428 5.81 9.21 -2.36
C LEU A 428 6.43 8.50 -3.57
N VAL A 429 6.37 7.18 -3.60
CA VAL A 429 6.91 6.39 -4.72
C VAL A 429 5.79 5.99 -5.67
N ILE A 430 5.81 6.49 -6.90
CA ILE A 430 4.85 6.13 -7.94
C ILE A 430 5.47 5.00 -8.77
N SER A 431 4.90 3.79 -8.74
CA SER A 431 5.48 2.63 -9.43
C SER A 431 4.45 1.81 -10.20
N GLY A 432 4.83 1.32 -11.39
CA GLY A 432 4.05 0.28 -12.09
C GLY A 432 4.19 -1.13 -11.50
N ASN A 433 5.03 -1.33 -10.48
CA ASN A 433 5.22 -2.61 -9.83
C ASN A 433 4.39 -2.71 -8.54
N GLY A 434 3.35 -3.54 -8.56
CA GLY A 434 2.45 -3.73 -7.42
C GLY A 434 3.06 -4.40 -6.20
N MET A 435 4.28 -4.94 -6.30
CA MET A 435 5.00 -5.50 -5.14
C MET A 435 5.91 -4.46 -4.45
N LEU A 436 6.00 -3.22 -4.94
CA LEU A 436 6.90 -2.23 -4.34
C LEU A 436 6.63 -2.03 -2.85
N TRP A 437 5.36 -2.04 -2.42
CA TRP A 437 5.02 -1.87 -1.00
C TRP A 437 5.64 -2.95 -0.12
N SER A 438 5.76 -4.20 -0.60
CA SER A 438 6.37 -5.27 0.21
C SER A 438 7.87 -5.06 0.43
N MET A 439 8.52 -4.20 -0.36
CA MET A 439 9.92 -3.82 -0.21
C MET A 439 10.14 -2.82 0.94
N PHE A 440 9.07 -2.23 1.49
CA PHE A 440 9.09 -1.29 2.62
C PHE A 440 8.48 -1.88 3.90
N LEU A 441 8.37 -3.20 4.03
CA LEU A 441 7.77 -3.84 5.22
C LEU A 441 8.79 -4.20 6.32
N ASP A 442 10.05 -3.79 6.20
CA ASP A 442 11.09 -4.11 7.18
C ASP A 442 11.07 -3.17 8.41
N GLU A 443 11.75 -3.54 9.49
CA GLU A 443 11.71 -2.83 10.78
C GLU A 443 12.19 -1.37 10.71
N GLN A 444 13.06 -1.03 9.76
CA GLN A 444 13.53 0.35 9.57
C GLN A 444 12.50 1.26 8.87
N SER A 445 11.58 0.71 8.08
CA SER A 445 10.53 1.48 7.39
C SER A 445 9.26 1.66 8.23
N LYS A 446 9.19 1.05 9.42
CA LYS A 446 8.10 1.24 10.40
C LYS A 446 8.01 2.66 10.99
N GLN A 447 8.98 3.54 10.71
CA GLN A 447 9.06 4.90 11.27
C GLN A 447 8.26 5.96 10.48
N GLY A 448 7.46 5.57 9.48
CA GLY A 448 6.60 6.46 8.69
C GLY A 448 7.37 7.30 7.65
N GLY A 449 6.64 8.03 6.79
CA GLY A 449 7.21 8.99 5.83
C GLY A 449 7.53 8.47 4.42
N ILE A 450 7.30 7.18 4.13
CA ILE A 450 7.28 6.64 2.76
C ILE A 450 5.91 6.05 2.47
N ASP A 451 5.27 6.47 1.38
CA ASP A 451 4.06 5.85 0.83
C ASP A 451 4.24 5.52 -0.66
N CYS A 452 3.38 4.69 -1.24
CA CYS A 452 3.48 4.32 -2.66
C CYS A 452 2.14 4.32 -3.40
N ILE A 453 2.19 4.64 -4.69
CA ILE A 453 1.08 4.52 -5.62
C ILE A 453 1.41 3.47 -6.66
N CYS A 454 0.60 2.42 -6.71
CA CYS A 454 0.70 1.40 -7.73
C CYS A 454 -0.07 1.82 -8.99
N LEU A 455 0.67 2.01 -10.08
CA LEU A 455 0.13 2.25 -11.41
C LEU A 455 -0.21 0.91 -12.09
N PRO A 456 -1.26 0.84 -12.92
CA PRO A 456 -1.54 -0.36 -13.69
C PRO A 456 -0.34 -0.74 -14.57
N ALA A 457 0.09 -2.00 -14.52
CA ALA A 457 1.40 -2.42 -15.01
C ALA A 457 1.48 -2.64 -16.53
N TYR A 458 2.66 -2.36 -17.10
CA TYR A 458 3.03 -2.79 -18.44
C TYR A 458 3.67 -4.18 -18.44
N GLN A 459 3.40 -4.96 -19.47
CA GLN A 459 4.20 -6.12 -19.87
C GLN A 459 5.02 -5.73 -21.09
N LYS A 460 6.33 -5.97 -21.03
CA LYS A 460 7.24 -5.73 -22.15
C LYS A 460 7.36 -7.02 -22.97
N GLN A 461 6.99 -6.94 -24.24
CA GLN A 461 7.16 -8.01 -25.21
C GLN A 461 8.29 -7.64 -26.16
N LEU A 462 9.17 -8.60 -26.40
CA LEU A 462 10.22 -8.48 -27.39
C LEU A 462 9.66 -8.88 -28.76
N ASN A 463 9.68 -7.96 -29.71
CA ASN A 463 9.30 -8.24 -31.09
C ASN A 463 10.55 -8.41 -31.93
N VAL A 464 10.59 -9.50 -32.70
CA VAL A 464 11.72 -9.87 -33.56
C VAL A 464 11.20 -9.99 -34.98
N LEU A 465 11.67 -9.12 -35.88
CA LEU A 465 11.45 -9.25 -37.31
C LEU A 465 12.67 -9.97 -37.89
N SER A 466 12.47 -11.14 -38.47
CA SER A 466 13.53 -11.91 -39.14
C SER A 466 13.19 -12.17 -40.60
N SER A 467 14.21 -12.32 -41.44
CA SER A 467 14.06 -12.90 -42.78
C SER A 467 15.25 -13.80 -43.07
N ASN A 468 15.03 -14.98 -43.64
CA ASN A 468 16.08 -15.97 -43.94
C ASN A 468 17.02 -16.22 -42.76
N SER A 469 16.44 -16.44 -41.57
CA SER A 469 17.17 -16.72 -40.32
C SER A 469 18.12 -15.62 -39.85
N LYS A 470 18.10 -14.44 -40.48
CA LYS A 470 18.77 -13.22 -40.01
C LYS A 470 17.75 -12.28 -39.38
N ILE A 471 18.03 -11.86 -38.15
CA ILE A 471 17.24 -10.86 -37.45
C ILE A 471 17.44 -9.51 -38.14
N LYS A 472 16.35 -8.92 -38.67
CA LYS A 472 16.32 -7.62 -39.36
C LYS A 472 16.12 -6.46 -38.39
N SER A 473 15.21 -6.59 -37.44
CA SER A 473 15.00 -5.60 -36.39
C SER A 473 14.41 -6.23 -35.14
N ILE A 474 14.76 -5.67 -33.98
CA ILE A 474 14.23 -6.05 -32.67
C ILE A 474 13.77 -4.78 -32.00
N TRP A 475 12.55 -4.78 -31.45
CA TRP A 475 12.06 -3.66 -30.65
C TRP A 475 11.22 -4.17 -29.49
N ASN A 476 11.10 -3.33 -28.47
CA ASN A 476 10.22 -3.60 -27.34
C ASN A 476 8.85 -3.02 -27.62
N SER A 477 7.81 -3.79 -27.37
CA SER A 477 6.45 -3.28 -27.28
C SER A 477 5.95 -3.46 -25.86
N TYR A 478 5.25 -2.45 -25.36
CA TYR A 478 4.67 -2.47 -24.02
C TYR A 478 3.15 -2.59 -24.18
N TYR A 479 2.59 -3.59 -23.52
CA TYR A 479 1.15 -3.86 -23.51
C TYR A 479 0.65 -3.86 -22.07
N SER A 480 -0.66 -3.78 -21.86
CA SER A 480 -1.18 -3.98 -20.50
C SER A 480 -0.87 -5.39 -20.02
N LYS A 481 -0.36 -5.51 -18.79
CA LYS A 481 -0.05 -6.81 -18.19
C LYS A 481 -1.30 -7.67 -17.94
N SER A 482 -2.44 -7.05 -17.65
CA SER A 482 -3.64 -7.77 -17.19
C SER A 482 -4.97 -7.14 -17.59
N LEU A 483 -4.98 -5.92 -18.14
CA LEU A 483 -6.20 -5.26 -18.59
C LEU A 483 -6.38 -5.45 -20.09
N TYR A 484 -7.63 -5.66 -20.52
CA TYR A 484 -7.99 -5.54 -21.93
C TYR A 484 -8.00 -4.05 -22.30
N ALA A 485 -6.83 -3.52 -22.66
CA ALA A 485 -6.65 -2.15 -23.11
C ALA A 485 -6.31 -2.16 -24.61
N PRO A 486 -6.91 -1.27 -25.43
CA PRO A 486 -6.54 -1.16 -26.84
C PRO A 486 -5.05 -0.89 -27.01
N SER A 487 -4.46 -1.43 -28.08
CA SER A 487 -3.03 -1.32 -28.37
C SER A 487 -2.58 0.16 -28.42
N PRO A 488 -1.40 0.50 -27.87
CA PRO A 488 -0.89 1.88 -27.89
C PRO A 488 -0.70 2.48 -29.30
N ASN A 489 -0.77 1.67 -30.36
CA ASN A 489 -0.71 2.14 -31.75
C ASN A 489 -2.02 2.75 -32.28
N GLU A 490 -3.13 2.68 -31.53
CA GLU A 490 -4.35 3.42 -31.86
C GLU A 490 -4.18 4.89 -31.46
N LYS A 491 -3.50 5.66 -32.33
CA LYS A 491 -3.12 7.07 -32.14
C LYS A 491 -4.26 8.07 -31.83
N HIS A 492 -5.51 7.65 -31.61
CA HIS A 492 -6.67 8.53 -31.63
C HIS A 492 -7.74 8.28 -30.54
N SER A 493 -7.57 7.35 -29.59
CA SER A 493 -8.70 7.01 -28.71
C SER A 493 -8.85 7.89 -27.47
N GLY A 494 -7.79 8.51 -26.91
CA GLY A 494 -7.89 9.16 -25.58
C GLY A 494 -8.24 8.18 -24.44
N TYR A 495 -8.30 6.88 -24.74
CA TYR A 495 -8.62 5.76 -23.85
C TYR A 495 -7.54 4.69 -24.04
N GLY A 496 -6.81 4.37 -22.97
CA GLY A 496 -5.73 3.38 -23.02
C GLY A 496 -4.85 3.44 -21.77
N LEU A 497 -4.01 2.42 -21.57
CA LEU A 497 -3.19 2.29 -20.36
C LEU A 497 -2.27 3.50 -20.13
N CYS A 498 -1.63 4.02 -21.19
CA CYS A 498 -0.79 5.23 -21.12
C CYS A 498 -1.61 6.45 -20.68
N ALA A 499 -2.79 6.68 -21.27
CA ALA A 499 -3.65 7.80 -20.92
C ALA A 499 -4.13 7.74 -19.46
N LEU A 500 -4.47 6.54 -18.97
CA LEU A 500 -4.85 6.32 -17.57
C LEU A 500 -3.68 6.62 -16.62
N ARG A 501 -2.51 6.01 -16.86
CA ARG A 501 -1.31 6.23 -16.06
C ARG A 501 -0.91 7.70 -16.07
N SER A 502 -0.92 8.34 -17.23
CA SER A 502 -0.57 9.75 -17.38
C SER A 502 -1.49 10.68 -16.57
N ARG A 503 -2.82 10.40 -16.54
CA ARG A 503 -3.76 11.15 -15.69
C ARG A 503 -3.48 10.93 -14.21
N ILE A 504 -3.27 9.69 -13.78
CA ILE A 504 -2.94 9.38 -12.37
C ILE A 504 -1.66 10.11 -11.95
N ILE A 505 -0.58 9.96 -12.72
CA ILE A 505 0.72 10.58 -12.43
C ILE A 505 0.56 12.10 -12.34
N LYS A 506 -0.11 12.73 -13.31
CA LYS A 506 -0.32 14.18 -13.33
C LYS A 506 -1.09 14.67 -12.09
N GLU A 507 -2.22 14.05 -11.77
CA GLU A 507 -3.05 14.46 -10.64
C GLU A 507 -2.31 14.28 -9.31
N VAL A 508 -1.60 13.16 -9.14
CA VAL A 508 -0.78 12.90 -7.96
C VAL A 508 0.32 13.95 -7.82
N VAL A 509 1.12 14.18 -8.86
CA VAL A 509 2.22 15.15 -8.83
C VAL A 509 1.71 16.56 -8.55
N THR A 510 0.58 16.94 -9.14
CA THR A 510 -0.02 18.27 -8.96
C THR A 510 -0.58 18.46 -7.56
N ALA A 511 -1.26 17.45 -7.00
CA ALA A 511 -1.83 17.51 -5.66
C ALA A 511 -0.75 17.41 -4.57
N PHE A 512 0.29 16.60 -4.81
CA PHE A 512 1.37 16.39 -3.85
C PHE A 512 2.34 17.56 -3.80
N GLN A 513 2.50 18.35 -4.87
CA GLN A 513 3.41 19.51 -4.91
C GLN A 513 4.83 19.18 -4.37
N PRO A 514 5.57 18.27 -5.03
CA PRO A 514 6.89 17.86 -4.55
C PRO A 514 7.90 19.00 -4.60
N ASP A 515 8.81 19.05 -3.62
CA ASP A 515 10.04 19.82 -3.70
C ASP A 515 11.06 19.15 -4.64
N LEU A 516 11.01 17.80 -4.72
CA LEU A 516 11.89 16.98 -5.55
C LEU A 516 11.09 15.90 -6.29
N LEU A 517 11.25 15.81 -7.61
CA LEU A 517 10.83 14.68 -8.42
C LEU A 517 12.07 13.94 -8.96
N LEU A 518 12.30 12.71 -8.49
CA LEU A 518 13.30 11.79 -9.02
C LEU A 518 12.64 10.83 -10.02
N VAL A 519 13.09 10.84 -11.27
CA VAL A 519 12.59 9.95 -12.33
C VAL A 519 13.62 8.86 -12.59
N ASP A 520 13.30 7.58 -12.34
CA ASP A 520 14.25 6.49 -12.61
C ASP A 520 14.17 6.01 -14.06
N PHE A 521 15.30 6.12 -14.75
CA PHE A 521 15.65 5.61 -16.08
C PHE A 521 14.88 6.13 -17.30
N GLU A 522 13.55 6.22 -17.28
CA GLU A 522 12.73 6.60 -18.45
C GLU A 522 12.30 8.08 -18.38
N PRO A 523 12.97 9.02 -19.08
CA PRO A 523 12.78 10.47 -18.84
C PRO A 523 11.39 11.00 -19.23
N LEU A 524 10.70 10.30 -20.13
CA LEU A 524 9.35 10.65 -20.56
C LEU A 524 8.27 9.75 -19.92
N GLY A 525 8.69 8.78 -19.11
CA GLY A 525 7.86 7.63 -18.76
C GLY A 525 7.53 6.74 -19.97
N VAL A 526 6.88 5.60 -19.71
CA VAL A 526 6.49 4.67 -20.77
C VAL A 526 5.49 5.36 -21.71
N HIS A 527 5.77 5.36 -23.02
CA HIS A 527 4.95 6.03 -24.03
C HIS A 527 4.68 7.54 -23.79
N GLY A 528 5.54 8.24 -23.05
CA GLY A 528 5.37 9.67 -22.79
C GLY A 528 4.39 10.01 -21.66
N GLU A 529 3.99 9.03 -20.84
CA GLU A 529 2.99 9.23 -19.79
C GLU A 529 3.37 10.30 -18.75
N LEU A 530 4.65 10.61 -18.58
CA LEU A 530 5.15 11.58 -17.62
C LEU A 530 5.06 13.03 -18.14
N ILE A 531 4.98 13.23 -19.46
CA ILE A 531 5.03 14.55 -20.11
C ILE A 531 4.01 15.53 -19.52
N PRO A 532 2.72 15.16 -19.31
CA PRO A 532 1.75 16.10 -18.75
C PRO A 532 2.08 16.52 -17.31
N ALA A 533 2.65 15.63 -16.50
CA ALA A 533 3.09 15.96 -15.14
C ALA A 533 4.28 16.92 -15.14
N LEU A 534 5.29 16.67 -15.99
CA LEU A 534 6.46 17.54 -16.15
C LEU A 534 6.07 18.96 -16.60
N LYS A 535 5.14 19.06 -17.57
CA LYS A 535 4.61 20.36 -18.02
C LYS A 535 3.89 21.10 -16.90
N SER A 536 3.05 20.40 -16.12
CA SER A 536 2.36 20.99 -14.97
C SER A 536 3.33 21.51 -13.91
N LEU A 537 4.40 20.76 -13.60
CA LEU A 537 5.43 21.21 -12.67
C LEU A 537 6.19 22.43 -13.19
N ARG A 538 6.60 22.45 -14.47
CA ARG A 538 7.29 23.61 -15.03
C ARG A 538 6.39 24.85 -15.13
N GLN A 539 5.10 24.67 -15.37
CA GLN A 539 4.14 25.77 -15.29
C GLN A 539 4.05 26.30 -13.86
N ALA A 540 3.84 25.43 -12.86
CA ALA A 540 3.77 25.82 -11.46
C ALA A 540 5.06 26.53 -10.99
N ASN A 541 6.23 26.06 -11.40
CA ASN A 541 7.52 26.69 -11.08
C ASN A 541 7.69 28.10 -11.66
N ARG A 542 6.96 28.47 -12.72
CA ARG A 542 6.96 29.83 -13.28
C ARG A 542 6.03 30.75 -12.49
N GLU A 543 5.01 30.20 -11.86
CA GLU A 543 3.94 30.93 -11.17
C GLU A 543 4.18 31.02 -9.63
N SER A 544 5.03 30.16 -9.07
CA SER A 544 5.30 30.05 -7.62
C SER A 544 6.70 30.53 -7.22
N GLN A 545 6.87 30.94 -5.95
CA GLN A 545 8.18 31.21 -5.34
C GLN A 545 8.94 29.92 -4.97
N THR A 546 8.23 28.82 -4.68
CA THR A 546 8.80 27.50 -4.46
C THR A 546 8.88 26.72 -5.77
N LYS A 547 10.06 26.18 -6.09
CA LYS A 547 10.31 25.45 -7.34
C LYS A 547 10.56 23.97 -7.06
N THR A 548 9.81 23.10 -7.73
CA THR A 548 10.12 21.67 -7.79
C THR A 548 11.40 21.46 -8.58
N ARG A 549 12.37 20.79 -7.96
CA ARG A 549 13.58 20.28 -8.62
C ARG A 549 13.29 18.93 -9.26
N ILE A 550 13.65 18.74 -10.52
CA ILE A 550 13.38 17.53 -11.31
C ILE A 550 14.71 16.88 -11.70
N VAL A 551 14.93 15.66 -11.22
CA VAL A 551 16.19 14.92 -11.36
C VAL A 551 15.96 13.62 -12.10
N LEU A 552 16.81 13.32 -13.08
CA LEU A 552 16.82 12.04 -13.79
C LEU A 552 17.86 11.09 -13.19
N GLY A 553 17.43 9.92 -12.74
CA GLY A 553 18.31 8.83 -12.32
C GLY A 553 18.66 7.90 -13.47
N LEU A 554 19.95 7.69 -13.74
CA LEU A 554 20.46 6.83 -14.81
C LEU A 554 21.42 5.77 -14.28
N ARG A 555 21.45 4.62 -14.96
CA ARG A 555 22.38 3.52 -14.64
C ARG A 555 23.77 3.82 -15.19
N ASP A 556 24.77 3.18 -14.58
CA ASP A 556 26.16 3.15 -15.04
C ASP A 556 26.31 2.83 -16.53
N VAL A 557 25.52 1.90 -17.05
CA VAL A 557 25.48 1.49 -18.47
C VAL A 557 24.04 1.48 -18.96
N LEU A 558 23.76 2.24 -20.03
CA LEU A 558 22.42 2.36 -20.62
C LEU A 558 22.19 1.33 -21.73
N ASP A 559 23.08 1.33 -22.73
CA ASP A 559 23.22 0.37 -23.82
C ASP A 559 24.39 0.79 -24.74
N ALA A 560 24.52 0.15 -25.91
CA ALA A 560 25.35 0.61 -27.00
C ALA A 560 24.98 2.03 -27.46
N THR A 561 25.94 2.96 -27.29
CA THR A 561 25.82 4.40 -27.50
C THR A 561 25.07 4.77 -28.79
N LYS A 562 25.48 4.20 -29.95
CA LYS A 562 24.92 4.57 -31.26
C LYS A 562 23.43 4.24 -31.38
N GLN A 563 23.02 3.04 -30.95
CA GLN A 563 21.63 2.59 -31.06
C GLN A 563 20.75 3.33 -30.06
N PHE A 564 21.25 3.51 -28.83
CA PHE A 564 20.51 4.18 -27.77
C PHE A 564 20.33 5.68 -28.04
N LYS A 565 21.36 6.36 -28.57
CA LYS A 565 21.26 7.76 -29.00
C LYS A 565 20.18 7.94 -30.07
N ALA A 566 20.21 7.11 -31.12
CA ALA A 566 19.20 7.17 -32.18
C ALA A 566 17.78 6.93 -31.65
N GLU A 567 17.62 6.02 -30.68
CA GLU A 567 16.35 5.80 -30.00
C GLU A 567 15.87 7.05 -29.23
N TRP A 568 16.78 7.70 -28.48
CA TRP A 568 16.49 8.90 -27.71
C TRP A 568 16.19 10.12 -28.59
N GLU A 569 16.92 10.30 -29.68
CA GLU A 569 16.66 11.33 -30.69
C GLU A 569 15.29 11.13 -31.34
N ALA A 570 14.98 9.91 -31.78
CA ALA A 570 13.69 9.59 -32.41
C ALA A 570 12.49 9.82 -31.46
N LYS A 571 12.70 9.62 -30.15
CA LYS A 571 11.69 9.87 -29.10
C LYS A 571 11.65 11.33 -28.62
N GLY A 572 12.56 12.19 -29.08
CA GLY A 572 12.66 13.59 -28.62
C GLY A 572 13.18 13.74 -27.19
N VAL A 573 13.84 12.72 -26.63
CA VAL A 573 14.28 12.71 -25.22
C VAL A 573 15.27 13.84 -24.95
N LEU A 574 16.23 14.08 -25.84
CA LEU A 574 17.28 15.11 -25.63
C LEU A 574 16.68 16.51 -25.41
N CYS A 575 15.71 16.90 -26.23
CA CYS A 575 14.99 18.18 -26.09
C CYS A 575 14.23 18.24 -24.75
N CYS A 576 13.56 17.16 -24.38
CA CYS A 576 12.84 17.09 -23.11
C CYS A 576 13.76 17.12 -21.89
N LEU A 577 14.98 16.59 -21.98
CA LEU A 577 15.96 16.70 -20.90
C LEU A 577 16.26 18.18 -20.63
N GLU A 578 16.53 18.97 -21.66
CA GLU A 578 16.83 20.40 -21.53
C GLU A 578 15.62 21.22 -21.08
N GLU A 579 14.41 20.85 -21.51
CA GLU A 579 13.18 21.55 -21.15
C GLU A 579 12.72 21.23 -19.71
N PHE A 580 12.84 19.98 -19.28
CA PHE A 580 12.17 19.50 -18.07
C PHE A 580 13.08 19.08 -16.92
N TYR A 581 14.36 18.78 -17.13
CA TYR A 581 15.23 18.27 -16.07
C TYR A 581 16.26 19.30 -15.63
N ASP A 582 16.42 19.44 -14.32
CA ASP A 582 17.44 20.32 -13.75
C ASP A 582 18.79 19.60 -13.70
N GLU A 583 18.78 18.31 -13.38
CA GLU A 583 19.99 17.53 -13.13
C GLU A 583 19.83 16.06 -13.55
N ILE A 584 20.97 15.42 -13.83
CA ILE A 584 21.09 13.98 -14.06
C ILE A 584 21.98 13.39 -12.98
N VAL A 585 21.55 12.29 -12.38
CA VAL A 585 22.33 11.49 -11.44
C VAL A 585 22.61 10.13 -12.05
N VAL A 586 23.88 9.81 -12.25
CA VAL A 586 24.35 8.53 -12.79
C VAL A 586 24.84 7.66 -11.64
N TYR A 587 24.19 6.50 -11.47
CA TYR A 587 24.51 5.45 -10.50
C TYR A 587 25.72 4.61 -10.94
N GLY A 588 26.86 5.28 -11.09
CA GLY A 588 28.14 4.72 -11.48
C GLY A 588 29.25 5.76 -11.33
N GLN A 589 30.49 5.37 -11.59
CA GLN A 589 31.62 6.30 -11.61
C GLN A 589 32.08 6.58 -13.04
N GLN A 590 32.27 7.87 -13.36
CA GLN A 590 32.64 8.32 -14.70
C GLN A 590 33.98 7.77 -15.19
N ASN A 591 34.96 7.61 -14.29
CA ASN A 591 36.28 7.05 -14.58
C ASN A 591 36.24 5.56 -14.97
N ILE A 592 35.18 4.83 -14.62
CA ILE A 592 34.98 3.43 -15.00
C ILE A 592 34.23 3.34 -16.32
N HIS A 593 33.09 4.02 -16.42
CA HIS A 593 32.32 4.12 -17.65
C HIS A 593 31.43 5.37 -17.61
N ASP A 594 31.49 6.18 -18.66
CA ASP A 594 30.58 7.30 -18.86
C ASP A 594 29.44 6.87 -19.80
N PRO A 595 28.23 6.60 -19.29
CA PRO A 595 27.09 6.19 -20.11
C PRO A 595 26.58 7.29 -21.04
N LEU A 596 26.88 8.55 -20.76
CA LEU A 596 26.37 9.70 -21.49
C LEU A 596 27.34 10.17 -22.60
N GLN A 597 28.57 9.65 -22.58
CA GLN A 597 29.56 9.91 -23.61
C GLN A 597 29.03 9.55 -25.00
N GLY A 598 28.99 10.56 -25.88
CA GLY A 598 28.47 10.43 -27.25
C GLY A 598 26.95 10.46 -27.37
N ILE A 599 26.20 10.42 -26.26
CA ILE A 599 24.74 10.58 -26.22
C ILE A 599 24.38 12.05 -26.04
N LEU A 600 24.81 12.67 -24.94
CA LEU A 600 24.57 14.09 -24.68
C LEU A 600 25.50 14.95 -25.55
N PRO A 601 25.00 16.06 -26.12
CA PRO A 601 25.85 17.08 -26.73
C PRO A 601 26.90 17.61 -25.73
N SER A 602 28.10 17.90 -26.22
CA SER A 602 29.20 18.41 -25.38
C SER A 602 28.90 19.77 -24.72
N ASP A 603 27.95 20.51 -25.28
CA ASP A 603 27.46 21.81 -24.83
C ASP A 603 26.16 21.71 -24.01
N SER A 604 25.74 20.50 -23.63
CA SER A 604 24.55 20.29 -22.79
C SER A 604 24.68 21.06 -21.47
N LYS A 605 23.64 21.82 -21.12
CA LYS A 605 23.60 22.65 -19.90
C LYS A 605 23.15 21.88 -18.65
N ILE A 606 22.77 20.61 -18.81
CA ILE A 606 22.20 19.81 -17.72
C ILE A 606 23.32 19.31 -16.83
N LYS A 607 23.27 19.68 -15.56
CA LYS A 607 24.27 19.28 -14.58
C LYS A 607 24.19 17.78 -14.34
N THR A 608 25.31 17.09 -14.50
CA THR A 608 25.40 15.64 -14.34
C THR A 608 26.26 15.28 -13.14
N HIS A 609 25.77 14.37 -12.31
CA HIS A 609 26.39 13.90 -11.09
C HIS A 609 26.69 12.40 -11.17
N TYR A 610 27.95 12.02 -11.00
CA TYR A 610 28.36 10.61 -10.89
C TYR A 610 28.51 10.24 -9.43
N VAL A 611 27.67 9.32 -8.96
CA VAL A 611 27.56 9.03 -7.53
C VAL A 611 28.19 7.72 -7.12
N GLY A 612 28.61 6.86 -8.06
CA GLY A 612 28.98 5.49 -7.74
C GLY A 612 27.78 4.55 -7.65
N TYR A 613 28.03 3.31 -7.30
CA TYR A 613 27.03 2.25 -7.26
C TYR A 613 26.19 2.33 -5.99
N LEU A 614 24.91 1.97 -6.13
CA LEU A 614 23.93 2.03 -5.04
C LEU A 614 24.01 0.75 -4.21
N GLY A 615 24.83 0.76 -3.17
CA GLY A 615 24.85 -0.29 -2.16
C GLY A 615 25.94 -0.04 -1.13
N LYS A 616 25.61 0.30 0.11
CA LYS A 616 26.64 0.57 1.14
C LYS A 616 27.39 -0.72 1.48
N ALA A 617 28.69 -0.79 1.20
CA ALA A 617 29.56 -1.80 1.81
C ALA A 617 29.60 -1.50 3.33
N PRO A 618 29.26 -2.46 4.20
CA PRO A 618 29.25 -2.21 5.64
C PRO A 618 30.65 -1.80 6.13
N THR A 619 30.74 -0.81 7.02
CA THR A 619 32.00 -0.49 7.73
C THR A 619 32.49 -1.70 8.53
N LEU A 620 33.76 -1.77 8.94
CA LEU A 620 34.27 -2.93 9.72
C LEU A 620 33.43 -3.26 10.97
N ARG A 621 32.85 -2.25 11.62
CA ARG A 621 31.99 -2.39 12.80
C ARG A 621 30.54 -2.74 12.45
N GLU A 622 30.03 -2.24 11.32
CA GLU A 622 28.73 -2.65 10.76
C GLU A 622 28.81 -4.08 10.18
N LYS A 623 29.97 -4.52 9.68
CA LYS A 623 30.20 -5.87 9.16
C LYS A 623 29.88 -6.92 10.22
N GLU A 624 30.28 -6.75 11.47
CA GLU A 624 30.01 -7.76 12.52
C GLU A 624 28.51 -7.90 12.80
N ASN A 625 27.79 -6.78 12.98
CA ASN A 625 26.35 -6.78 13.25
C ASN A 625 25.50 -7.17 12.03
N ASP A 626 25.86 -6.70 10.83
CA ASP A 626 25.15 -7.06 9.60
C ASP A 626 25.41 -8.52 9.25
N ILE A 627 26.64 -9.02 9.38
CA ILE A 627 26.92 -10.45 9.17
C ILE A 627 26.12 -11.29 10.17
N GLU A 628 26.02 -10.88 11.43
CA GLU A 628 25.20 -11.60 12.42
C GLU A 628 23.71 -11.60 12.04
N ARG A 629 23.15 -10.46 11.63
CA ARG A 629 21.76 -10.37 11.13
C ARG A 629 21.51 -11.27 9.92
N HIS A 630 22.37 -11.19 8.91
CA HIS A 630 22.28 -12.04 7.72
C HIS A 630 22.46 -13.52 8.06
N ASN A 631 23.29 -13.85 9.05
CA ASN A 631 23.47 -15.22 9.54
C ASN A 631 22.25 -15.73 10.33
N VAL A 632 21.50 -14.86 11.01
CA VAL A 632 20.21 -15.21 11.60
C VAL A 632 19.20 -15.46 10.50
N THR A 633 19.04 -14.55 9.53
CA THR A 633 18.16 -14.74 8.37
C THR A 633 18.48 -16.02 7.60
N PHE A 634 19.77 -16.31 7.37
CA PHE A 634 20.22 -17.54 6.73
C PHE A 634 19.79 -18.79 7.53
N ARG A 635 19.90 -18.77 8.86
CA ARG A 635 19.44 -19.86 9.74
C ARG A 635 17.92 -20.01 9.69
N THR A 636 17.17 -18.92 9.72
CA THR A 636 15.70 -18.96 9.60
C THR A 636 15.26 -19.53 8.26
N LEU A 637 15.88 -19.11 7.15
CA LEU A 637 15.65 -19.69 5.83
C LEU A 637 15.98 -21.19 5.81
N ALA A 638 17.02 -21.60 6.55
CA ALA A 638 17.39 -23.00 6.70
C ALA A 638 16.37 -23.84 7.48
N GLU A 639 15.76 -23.25 8.51
CA GLU A 639 14.77 -23.91 9.37
C GLU A 639 13.39 -24.00 8.69
N GLU A 640 12.98 -22.95 7.97
CA GLU A 640 11.66 -22.88 7.31
C GLU A 640 11.60 -23.73 6.02
N ASN A 641 12.70 -23.82 5.28
CA ASN A 641 12.79 -24.70 4.11
C ASN A 641 13.52 -25.99 4.45
N LYS A 642 12.79 -27.10 4.63
CA LYS A 642 13.39 -28.45 4.82
C LYS A 642 14.35 -28.90 3.70
N SER A 643 14.32 -28.22 2.55
CA SER A 643 15.23 -28.38 1.41
C SER A 643 16.58 -27.66 1.56
N PHE A 644 16.72 -26.79 2.55
CA PHE A 644 17.89 -25.95 2.80
C PHE A 644 18.90 -26.74 3.65
N GLN A 645 19.83 -27.45 2.98
CA GLN A 645 20.79 -28.35 3.61
C GLN A 645 22.26 -27.89 3.47
N PHE A 646 22.50 -26.62 3.14
CA PHE A 646 23.86 -26.14 2.91
C PHE A 646 24.66 -26.13 4.22
N ALA A 647 25.87 -26.70 4.18
CA ALA A 647 26.87 -26.38 5.18
C ALA A 647 27.33 -24.92 4.95
N HIS A 648 27.33 -24.10 6.00
CA HIS A 648 27.78 -22.70 5.98
C HIS A 648 29.11 -22.56 5.19
N GLY A 649 29.16 -21.69 4.18
CA GLY A 649 30.39 -21.35 3.45
C GLY A 649 30.84 -22.26 2.30
N LYS A 650 29.97 -23.09 1.69
CA LYS A 650 30.39 -24.11 0.69
C LYS A 650 29.71 -24.11 -0.68
N TYR A 651 28.91 -23.10 -1.03
CA TYR A 651 28.10 -23.14 -2.26
C TYR A 651 28.33 -21.95 -3.20
N LEU A 652 28.04 -22.17 -4.48
CA LEU A 652 27.92 -21.14 -5.52
C LEU A 652 26.48 -20.68 -5.65
N ILE A 653 26.24 -19.39 -5.89
CA ILE A 653 24.92 -18.88 -6.24
C ILE A 653 24.82 -18.77 -7.76
N VAL A 654 23.69 -19.18 -8.34
CA VAL A 654 23.41 -19.03 -9.76
C VAL A 654 22.14 -18.21 -9.92
N SER A 655 22.25 -17.01 -10.48
CA SER A 655 21.12 -16.10 -10.64
C SER A 655 21.21 -15.28 -11.92
N GLY A 656 20.16 -15.34 -12.72
CA GLY A 656 19.94 -14.48 -13.87
C GLY A 656 19.34 -13.11 -13.54
N GLY A 657 19.03 -12.86 -12.26
CA GLY A 657 18.20 -11.75 -11.82
C GLY A 657 16.71 -11.98 -12.14
N GLY A 658 15.89 -10.94 -11.97
CA GLY A 658 14.44 -11.06 -12.07
C GLY A 658 13.88 -11.19 -13.50
N GLY A 659 14.70 -11.11 -14.54
CA GLY A 659 14.28 -11.14 -15.95
C GLY A 659 13.74 -12.51 -16.41
N CYS A 660 13.35 -12.59 -17.69
CA CYS A 660 12.84 -13.82 -18.32
C CYS A 660 13.85 -14.52 -19.25
N ASP A 661 15.01 -13.92 -19.46
CA ASP A 661 15.99 -14.22 -20.52
C ASP A 661 17.22 -15.00 -20.02
N ALA A 662 17.26 -15.40 -18.76
CA ALA A 662 18.39 -16.11 -18.16
C ALA A 662 18.38 -17.63 -18.38
N GLY A 663 17.50 -18.15 -19.24
CA GLY A 663 17.32 -19.59 -19.42
C GLY A 663 18.60 -20.29 -19.87
N TYR A 664 19.36 -19.64 -20.76
CA TYR A 664 20.63 -20.17 -21.25
C TYR A 664 21.70 -20.26 -20.15
N LEU A 665 21.67 -19.37 -19.15
CA LEU A 665 22.60 -19.39 -18.04
C LEU A 665 22.36 -20.63 -17.18
N TYR A 666 21.11 -20.86 -16.77
CA TYR A 666 20.75 -22.01 -15.96
C TYR A 666 21.00 -23.32 -16.71
N ASP A 667 20.66 -23.39 -18.00
CA ASP A 667 20.94 -24.57 -18.84
C ASP A 667 22.44 -24.89 -18.88
N TRP A 668 23.28 -23.89 -19.12
CA TRP A 668 24.72 -24.09 -19.26
C TRP A 668 25.38 -24.51 -17.95
N VAL A 669 24.97 -23.93 -16.82
CA VAL A 669 25.43 -24.36 -15.50
C VAL A 669 24.99 -25.79 -15.21
N LEU A 670 23.72 -26.13 -15.43
CA LEU A 670 23.22 -27.50 -15.19
C LEU A 670 23.95 -28.54 -16.04
N ARG A 671 24.26 -28.24 -17.32
CA ARG A 671 25.08 -29.12 -18.17
C ARG A 671 26.47 -29.37 -17.59
N ALA A 672 27.09 -28.36 -16.98
CA ALA A 672 28.40 -28.53 -16.35
C ALA A 672 28.33 -29.46 -15.12
N TYR A 673 27.28 -29.34 -14.31
CA TYR A 673 27.03 -30.26 -13.18
C TYR A 673 26.74 -31.69 -13.65
N GLU A 674 25.90 -31.86 -14.68
CA GLU A 674 25.59 -33.16 -15.29
C GLU A 674 26.83 -33.82 -15.89
N HIS A 675 27.62 -33.05 -16.65
CA HIS A 675 28.86 -33.55 -17.26
C HIS A 675 29.87 -33.96 -16.20
N HIS A 676 30.06 -33.14 -15.16
CA HIS A 676 30.96 -33.49 -14.08
C HIS A 676 30.53 -34.79 -13.39
N MET A 677 29.24 -34.96 -13.14
CA MET A 677 28.71 -36.16 -12.45
C MET A 677 28.90 -37.45 -13.24
N VAL A 678 28.78 -37.41 -14.57
CA VAL A 678 28.95 -38.59 -15.43
C VAL A 678 30.43 -38.94 -15.65
N ASN A 679 31.31 -37.93 -15.72
CA ASN A 679 32.71 -38.08 -16.12
C ASN A 679 33.70 -37.97 -14.94
N ILE A 680 33.28 -38.31 -13.71
CA ILE A 680 34.23 -38.49 -12.59
C ILE A 680 34.98 -39.81 -12.84
N GLU A 681 36.03 -39.75 -13.66
CA GLU A 681 36.85 -40.92 -14.02
C GLU A 681 37.88 -41.25 -12.92
N ASP A 682 38.25 -40.29 -12.06
CA ASP A 682 39.25 -40.43 -11.00
C ASP A 682 38.80 -39.87 -9.65
N ALA A 683 39.15 -40.57 -8.56
CA ALA A 683 38.87 -40.16 -7.18
C ALA A 683 39.57 -38.84 -6.75
N ASP A 684 40.57 -38.38 -7.53
CA ASP A 684 41.36 -37.18 -7.27
C ASP A 684 40.82 -35.91 -7.99
N SER A 685 39.77 -36.03 -8.83
CA SER A 685 39.16 -34.86 -9.47
C SER A 685 38.49 -33.96 -8.42
N PRO A 686 38.75 -32.63 -8.41
CA PRO A 686 38.18 -31.75 -7.40
C PRO A 686 36.66 -31.69 -7.55
N PRO A 687 35.89 -31.90 -6.46
CA PRO A 687 34.44 -31.88 -6.54
C PRO A 687 33.93 -30.47 -6.86
N LEU A 688 32.90 -30.37 -7.71
CA LEU A 688 32.17 -29.11 -7.85
C LEU A 688 31.56 -28.69 -6.50
N PRO A 689 31.57 -27.39 -6.16
CA PRO A 689 30.85 -26.90 -5.00
C PRO A 689 29.34 -27.14 -5.15
N GLU A 690 28.63 -27.19 -4.02
CA GLU A 690 27.17 -27.18 -3.99
C GLU A 690 26.63 -25.90 -4.69
N ALA A 691 25.43 -25.93 -5.26
CA ALA A 691 24.84 -24.77 -5.91
C ALA A 691 23.50 -24.35 -5.31
N CYS A 692 23.27 -23.05 -5.23
CA CYS A 692 21.99 -22.43 -4.96
C CYS A 692 21.50 -21.68 -6.20
N ILE A 693 20.53 -22.25 -6.91
CA ILE A 693 19.93 -21.63 -8.09
C ILE A 693 18.75 -20.76 -7.66
N VAL A 694 18.76 -19.48 -8.03
CA VAL A 694 17.65 -18.57 -7.79
C VAL A 694 17.08 -18.15 -9.14
N TYR A 695 15.94 -18.74 -9.51
CA TYR A 695 15.25 -18.41 -10.74
C TYR A 695 14.66 -16.99 -10.68
N GLY A 696 14.51 -16.36 -11.84
CA GLY A 696 13.87 -15.06 -11.96
C GLY A 696 12.35 -15.17 -11.95
N LEU A 697 11.67 -14.25 -11.26
CA LEU A 697 10.20 -14.23 -11.11
C LEU A 697 9.44 -14.27 -12.45
N PHE A 698 10.03 -13.74 -13.52
CA PHE A 698 9.40 -13.66 -14.84
C PHE A 698 9.80 -14.79 -15.79
N HIS A 699 10.47 -15.84 -15.31
CA HIS A 699 10.77 -17.00 -16.15
C HIS A 699 9.51 -17.79 -16.55
N PRO A 700 9.46 -18.36 -17.78
CA PRO A 700 8.38 -19.25 -18.18
C PRO A 700 8.28 -20.48 -17.26
N GLU A 701 7.08 -20.77 -16.78
CA GLU A 701 6.80 -21.85 -15.83
C GLU A 701 7.27 -23.23 -16.36
N GLU A 702 7.07 -23.49 -17.66
CA GLU A 702 7.49 -24.75 -18.28
C GLU A 702 9.01 -24.92 -18.28
N LEU A 703 9.75 -23.83 -18.48
CA LEU A 703 11.21 -23.86 -18.48
C LEU A 703 11.76 -24.08 -17.06
N VAL A 704 11.16 -23.43 -16.05
CA VAL A 704 11.52 -23.64 -14.63
C VAL A 704 11.28 -25.09 -14.23
N LYS A 705 10.14 -25.70 -14.62
CA LYS A 705 9.87 -27.12 -14.36
C LYS A 705 10.89 -28.06 -15.00
N GLN A 706 11.38 -27.73 -16.20
CA GLN A 706 12.45 -28.51 -16.85
C GLN A 706 13.76 -28.44 -16.05
N PHE A 707 14.14 -27.26 -15.57
CA PHE A 707 15.33 -27.11 -14.72
C PHE A 707 15.18 -27.82 -13.37
N GLU A 708 14.04 -27.68 -12.70
CA GLU A 708 13.75 -28.37 -11.44
C GLU A 708 13.80 -29.90 -11.60
N SER A 709 13.34 -30.43 -12.74
CA SER A 709 13.43 -31.88 -13.03
C SER A 709 14.89 -32.36 -13.14
N ARG A 710 15.76 -31.58 -13.78
CA ARG A 710 17.19 -31.87 -13.89
C ARG A 710 17.90 -31.78 -12.54
N VAL A 711 17.59 -30.73 -11.76
CA VAL A 711 18.08 -30.57 -10.38
C VAL A 711 17.69 -31.76 -9.51
N ASN A 712 16.45 -32.24 -9.60
CA ASN A 712 15.98 -33.40 -8.85
C ASN A 712 16.75 -34.67 -9.22
N ALA A 713 17.03 -34.90 -10.51
CA ALA A 713 17.81 -36.04 -10.97
C ALA A 713 19.25 -36.02 -10.39
N LEU A 714 19.94 -34.88 -10.50
CA LEU A 714 21.28 -34.68 -9.91
C LEU A 714 21.28 -34.91 -8.39
N ASN A 715 20.28 -34.37 -7.69
CA ASN A 715 20.16 -34.53 -6.25
C ASN A 715 19.84 -35.94 -5.79
N LEU A 716 19.10 -36.74 -6.57
CA LEU A 716 18.85 -38.14 -6.24
C LEU A 716 20.16 -38.92 -6.25
N CYS A 717 20.92 -38.84 -7.35
CA CYS A 717 22.18 -39.55 -7.48
C CYS A 717 23.23 -39.06 -6.47
N HIS A 718 23.28 -37.76 -6.15
CA HIS A 718 24.24 -37.25 -5.17
C HIS A 718 23.89 -37.64 -3.73
N ARG A 719 22.59 -37.63 -3.37
CA ARG A 719 22.13 -38.02 -2.03
C ARG A 719 22.41 -39.48 -1.69
N GLU A 720 22.36 -40.37 -2.67
CA GLU A 720 22.72 -41.78 -2.46
C GLU A 720 24.16 -41.95 -1.98
N VAL A 721 25.06 -41.05 -2.37
CA VAL A 721 26.48 -41.09 -2.00
C VAL A 721 26.77 -40.27 -0.75
N THR A 722 26.24 -39.04 -0.65
CA THR A 722 26.64 -38.07 0.39
C THR A 722 25.59 -37.81 1.47
N GLY A 723 24.36 -38.29 1.26
CA GLY A 723 23.22 -38.00 2.13
C GLY A 723 22.67 -36.57 2.04
N ARG A 724 23.14 -35.74 1.09
CA ARG A 724 22.78 -34.32 0.95
C ARG A 724 22.44 -33.94 -0.49
N ASN A 725 21.70 -32.85 -0.67
CA ASN A 725 21.44 -32.28 -2.00
C ASN A 725 22.70 -31.59 -2.55
N LEU A 726 22.96 -31.76 -3.85
CA LEU A 726 24.02 -31.05 -4.57
C LEU A 726 23.59 -29.63 -4.96
N ILE A 727 22.32 -29.47 -5.35
CA ILE A 727 21.75 -28.22 -5.84
C ILE A 727 20.44 -27.93 -5.11
N THR A 728 20.31 -26.75 -4.52
CA THR A 728 19.02 -26.23 -4.04
C THR A 728 18.54 -25.16 -5.01
N SER A 729 17.23 -25.11 -5.29
CA SER A 729 16.67 -24.12 -6.20
C SER A 729 15.48 -23.38 -5.62
N TYR A 730 15.42 -22.06 -5.86
CA TYR A 730 14.33 -21.17 -5.45
C TYR A 730 13.70 -20.52 -6.67
N ARG A 731 12.38 -20.42 -6.67
CA ARG A 731 11.64 -19.68 -7.71
C ARG A 731 11.68 -18.17 -7.50
N PHE A 732 11.78 -17.75 -6.24
CA PHE A 732 11.85 -16.36 -5.86
C PHE A 732 12.44 -16.25 -4.45
N LEU A 733 13.27 -15.23 -4.23
CA LEU A 733 13.75 -14.81 -2.92
C LEU A 733 13.54 -13.29 -2.81
N ARG A 734 13.15 -12.84 -1.62
CA ARG A 734 13.11 -11.42 -1.27
C ARG A 734 14.55 -10.88 -1.21
N HIS A 735 14.68 -9.56 -1.33
CA HIS A 735 16.00 -8.91 -1.43
C HIS A 735 16.91 -9.29 -0.25
N PHE A 736 16.45 -9.13 0.98
CA PHE A 736 17.24 -9.46 2.18
C PHE A 736 17.58 -10.97 2.30
N GLU A 737 16.73 -11.85 1.78
CA GLU A 737 16.99 -13.30 1.74
C GLU A 737 18.11 -13.61 0.75
N PHE A 738 18.11 -12.96 -0.42
CA PHE A 738 19.18 -13.08 -1.41
C PHE A 738 20.50 -12.50 -0.90
N GLU A 739 20.46 -11.36 -0.20
CA GLU A 739 21.63 -10.77 0.47
C GLU A 739 22.23 -11.72 1.52
N ALA A 740 21.39 -12.40 2.32
CA ALA A 740 21.83 -13.39 3.29
C ALA A 740 22.57 -14.58 2.65
N LEU A 741 22.19 -14.97 1.43
CA LEU A 741 22.93 -15.97 0.67
C LEU A 741 24.28 -15.44 0.19
N LEU A 742 24.33 -14.21 -0.33
CA LEU A 742 25.56 -13.61 -0.86
C LEU A 742 26.67 -13.48 0.20
N VAL A 743 26.32 -13.22 1.45
CA VAL A 743 27.28 -13.12 2.57
C VAL A 743 28.09 -14.41 2.77
N ASN A 744 27.49 -15.57 2.48
CA ASN A 744 28.03 -16.89 2.84
C ASN A 744 28.43 -17.76 1.63
N CYS A 745 28.44 -17.22 0.42
CA CYS A 745 28.72 -17.98 -0.80
C CYS A 745 30.22 -17.96 -1.19
N LEU A 746 30.64 -18.97 -1.96
CA LEU A 746 31.98 -19.03 -2.56
C LEU A 746 32.12 -18.11 -3.77
N GLY A 747 31.01 -17.86 -4.46
CA GLY A 747 30.93 -16.98 -5.62
C GLY A 747 29.54 -16.95 -6.25
N LEU A 748 29.31 -15.96 -7.09
CA LEU A 748 28.08 -15.73 -7.83
C LEU A 748 28.29 -15.95 -9.32
N VAL A 749 27.43 -16.75 -9.92
CA VAL A 749 27.32 -16.95 -11.37
C VAL A 749 26.07 -16.20 -11.83
N GLY A 750 26.23 -15.19 -12.68
CA GLY A 750 25.10 -14.34 -13.10
C GLY A 750 25.35 -13.60 -14.38
N MET A 751 24.37 -12.79 -14.84
CA MET A 751 24.44 -12.15 -16.16
C MET A 751 25.04 -10.73 -16.14
N CYS A 752 25.55 -10.25 -15.01
CA CYS A 752 26.07 -8.89 -14.85
C CYS A 752 25.05 -7.76 -15.13
N GLY A 753 23.80 -7.95 -14.68
CA GLY A 753 22.83 -6.85 -14.60
C GLY A 753 23.27 -5.78 -13.59
N ALA A 754 22.71 -4.57 -13.68
CA ALA A 754 23.10 -3.45 -12.80
C ALA A 754 22.98 -3.79 -11.30
N ASN A 755 21.86 -4.41 -10.90
CA ASN A 755 21.64 -4.80 -9.49
C ASN A 755 22.59 -5.93 -9.07
N THR A 756 22.69 -6.99 -9.87
CA THR A 756 23.61 -8.11 -9.62
C THR A 756 25.04 -7.64 -9.46
N PHE A 757 25.47 -6.67 -10.27
CA PHE A 757 26.80 -6.09 -10.15
C PHE A 757 26.96 -5.23 -8.90
N SER A 758 25.95 -4.43 -8.54
CA SER A 758 25.94 -3.68 -7.28
C SER A 758 26.06 -4.63 -6.08
N GLU A 759 25.35 -5.75 -6.09
CA GLU A 759 25.40 -6.81 -5.07
C GLU A 759 26.78 -7.48 -5.01
N ILE A 760 27.39 -7.79 -6.16
CA ILE A 760 28.78 -8.30 -6.25
C ILE A 760 29.74 -7.36 -5.54
N CYS A 761 29.63 -6.05 -5.78
CA CYS A 761 30.50 -5.06 -5.15
C CYS A 761 30.20 -4.89 -3.66
N LYS A 762 28.92 -4.74 -3.29
CA LYS A 762 28.46 -4.54 -1.90
C LYS A 762 28.92 -5.67 -0.99
N PHE A 763 28.76 -6.92 -1.42
CA PHE A 763 29.11 -8.11 -0.65
C PHE A 763 30.52 -8.63 -0.94
N ASN A 764 31.25 -7.96 -1.83
CA ASN A 764 32.61 -8.33 -2.24
C ASN A 764 32.72 -9.82 -2.65
N VAL A 765 31.79 -10.25 -3.50
CA VAL A 765 31.61 -11.65 -3.91
C VAL A 765 32.40 -11.91 -5.19
N ARG A 766 33.06 -13.06 -5.27
CA ARG A 766 33.71 -13.51 -6.51
C ARG A 766 32.65 -13.78 -7.58
N ALA A 767 32.83 -13.31 -8.81
CA ALA A 767 31.77 -13.39 -9.79
C ALA A 767 32.21 -13.96 -11.14
N LEU A 768 31.40 -14.89 -11.65
CA LEU A 768 31.40 -15.35 -13.03
C LEU A 768 30.22 -14.73 -13.77
N CYS A 769 30.52 -13.81 -14.68
CA CYS A 769 29.54 -13.09 -15.48
C CYS A 769 29.34 -13.76 -16.84
N VAL A 770 28.09 -14.11 -17.14
CA VAL A 770 27.66 -14.66 -18.43
C VAL A 770 26.63 -13.72 -19.03
N PRO A 771 27.06 -12.57 -19.60
CA PRO A 771 26.13 -11.58 -20.12
C PRO A 771 25.45 -12.10 -21.39
N ARG A 772 24.22 -11.63 -21.62
CA ARG A 772 23.60 -11.79 -22.94
C ARG A 772 24.21 -10.82 -23.93
N ASP A 773 24.35 -11.28 -25.18
CA ASP A 773 24.81 -10.46 -26.30
C ASP A 773 23.67 -10.11 -27.28
N SER A 774 22.50 -10.70 -27.07
CA SER A 774 21.32 -10.44 -27.87
C SER A 774 20.55 -9.21 -27.36
N PHE A 775 19.97 -8.45 -28.30
CA PHE A 775 19.01 -7.33 -28.14
C PHE A 775 19.53 -6.04 -27.50
N ARG A 776 20.05 -6.08 -26.27
CA ARG A 776 20.60 -4.93 -25.52
C ARG A 776 21.97 -5.32 -24.96
N LYS A 777 22.96 -4.46 -25.08
CA LYS A 777 24.37 -4.75 -24.76
C LYS A 777 24.78 -4.26 -23.38
N GLU A 778 23.86 -3.79 -22.54
CA GLU A 778 24.18 -3.19 -21.24
C GLU A 778 24.82 -4.18 -20.25
N GLN A 779 24.43 -5.46 -20.32
CA GLN A 779 25.06 -6.52 -19.53
C GLN A 779 26.45 -6.86 -20.03
N LEU A 780 26.60 -6.98 -21.36
CA LEU A 780 27.88 -7.28 -22.00
C LEU A 780 28.91 -6.17 -21.77
N ILE A 781 28.52 -4.91 -21.97
CA ILE A 781 29.39 -3.76 -21.76
C ILE A 781 29.86 -3.72 -20.30
N ARG A 782 28.94 -3.87 -19.34
CA ARG A 782 29.29 -3.89 -17.91
C ARG A 782 30.23 -5.04 -17.58
N ALA A 783 29.90 -6.27 -17.98
CA ALA A 783 30.74 -7.44 -17.75
C ALA A 783 32.14 -7.27 -18.35
N GLN A 784 32.25 -6.69 -19.55
CA GLN A 784 33.54 -6.43 -20.20
C GLN A 784 34.37 -5.38 -19.46
N VAL A 785 33.76 -4.27 -19.05
CA VAL A 785 34.42 -3.19 -18.29
C VAL A 785 35.05 -3.76 -17.02
N PHE A 786 34.29 -4.56 -16.27
CA PHE A 786 34.78 -5.10 -14.99
C PHE A 786 35.66 -6.34 -15.15
N ALA A 787 35.51 -7.11 -16.22
CA ALA A 787 36.46 -8.17 -16.55
C ALA A 787 37.82 -7.60 -16.93
N ASN A 788 37.87 -6.48 -17.65
CA ASN A 788 39.11 -5.77 -17.98
C ASN A 788 39.81 -5.23 -16.73
N ALA A 789 39.03 -4.80 -15.72
CA ALA A 789 39.56 -4.42 -14.41
C ALA A 789 39.98 -5.62 -13.54
N GLY A 790 39.72 -6.86 -13.98
CA GLY A 790 40.01 -8.08 -13.23
C GLY A 790 39.06 -8.36 -12.06
N ALA A 791 37.96 -7.61 -11.94
CA ALA A 791 37.01 -7.69 -10.83
C ALA A 791 36.03 -8.87 -10.96
N VAL A 792 35.78 -9.32 -12.19
CA VAL A 792 34.91 -10.46 -12.49
C VAL A 792 35.52 -11.30 -13.61
N ARG A 793 35.21 -12.61 -13.68
CA ARG A 793 35.46 -13.41 -14.87
C ARG A 793 34.27 -13.31 -15.82
N MET A 794 34.49 -13.20 -17.12
CA MET A 794 33.41 -13.20 -18.11
C MET A 794 33.48 -14.43 -19.02
N LEU A 795 32.34 -15.10 -19.22
CA LEU A 795 32.14 -16.08 -20.30
C LEU A 795 31.10 -15.54 -21.28
N ARG A 796 31.26 -15.86 -22.56
CA ARG A 796 30.28 -15.53 -23.59
C ARG A 796 29.60 -16.81 -24.04
N ALA A 797 28.27 -16.82 -23.99
CA ALA A 797 27.49 -17.81 -24.73
C ALA A 797 27.63 -17.41 -26.21
N GLU A 798 28.30 -18.24 -27.02
CA GLU A 798 28.41 -18.03 -28.47
C GLU A 798 27.04 -18.27 -29.12
N CYS A 799 26.13 -17.32 -28.99
CA CYS A 799 24.88 -17.28 -29.74
C CYS A 799 25.14 -16.57 -31.08
N SER A 800 25.89 -17.20 -31.99
CA SER A 800 25.78 -16.89 -33.41
C SER A 800 25.24 -18.10 -34.14
N SER A 801 24.07 -17.90 -34.74
CA SER A 801 23.43 -18.80 -35.68
C SER A 801 24.43 -19.31 -36.74
N ASN A 802 24.33 -20.62 -36.99
CA ASN A 802 24.98 -21.46 -38.00
C ASN A 802 26.20 -22.25 -37.48
N SER A 803 26.01 -23.58 -37.47
CA SER A 803 26.94 -24.67 -37.11
C SER A 803 27.29 -24.85 -35.63
N ILE A 804 26.35 -25.38 -34.85
CA ILE A 804 26.70 -26.23 -33.71
C ILE A 804 26.94 -27.64 -34.29
N SER A 805 28.19 -27.98 -34.57
CA SER A 805 28.60 -29.39 -34.70
C SER A 805 28.67 -30.00 -33.30
N GLU A 806 28.39 -31.30 -33.14
CA GLU A 806 28.35 -31.99 -31.84
C GLU A 806 29.63 -31.78 -30.99
N GLY A 807 30.79 -31.55 -31.63
CA GLY A 807 32.05 -31.22 -30.95
C GLY A 807 32.13 -29.83 -30.28
N SER A 808 31.26 -28.87 -30.66
CA SER A 808 31.24 -27.52 -30.08
C SER A 808 30.50 -27.43 -28.74
N SER A 809 29.54 -28.33 -28.49
CA SER A 809 28.78 -28.38 -27.22
C SER A 809 29.59 -28.95 -26.05
N ALA A 810 30.48 -29.91 -26.31
CA ALA A 810 31.38 -30.47 -25.30
C ALA A 810 32.37 -29.40 -24.80
N ASN A 811 32.99 -28.67 -25.72
CA ASN A 811 33.90 -27.57 -25.41
C ASN A 811 33.21 -26.45 -24.59
N LEU A 812 31.97 -26.08 -24.93
CA LEU A 812 31.22 -25.10 -24.13
C LEU A 812 30.95 -25.60 -22.70
N THR A 813 30.57 -26.87 -22.54
CA THR A 813 30.28 -27.44 -21.22
C THR A 813 31.55 -27.49 -20.36
N GLU A 814 32.68 -27.91 -20.92
CA GLU A 814 33.98 -27.92 -20.25
C GLU A 814 34.44 -26.50 -19.85
N ARG A 815 34.21 -25.49 -20.71
CA ARG A 815 34.51 -24.09 -20.39
C ARG A 815 33.75 -23.60 -19.17
N MET A 816 32.45 -23.91 -19.06
CA MET A 816 31.66 -23.58 -17.87
C MET A 816 32.15 -24.35 -16.65
N LEU A 817 32.37 -25.66 -16.78
CA LEU A 817 32.88 -26.51 -15.70
C LEU A 817 34.21 -25.97 -15.13
N SER A 818 35.18 -25.68 -16.00
CA SER A 818 36.46 -25.08 -15.63
C SER A 818 36.28 -23.73 -14.92
N ALA A 819 35.33 -22.92 -15.38
CA ALA A 819 35.05 -21.63 -14.74
C ALA A 819 34.41 -21.77 -13.36
N LEU A 820 33.49 -22.73 -13.17
CA LEU A 820 32.87 -23.04 -11.88
C LEU A 820 33.89 -23.56 -10.87
N LEU A 821 34.77 -24.48 -11.27
CA LEU A 821 35.85 -25.01 -10.43
C LEU A 821 36.86 -23.93 -10.03
N ALA A 822 37.18 -23.01 -10.93
CA ALA A 822 38.12 -21.94 -10.65
C ALA A 822 37.51 -20.80 -9.82
N LEU A 823 36.18 -20.61 -9.83
CA LEU A 823 35.50 -19.45 -9.23
C LEU A 823 35.85 -19.23 -7.75
N PRO A 824 35.88 -20.23 -6.86
CA PRO A 824 36.25 -20.04 -5.45
C PRO A 824 37.66 -19.46 -5.22
N SER A 825 38.57 -19.66 -6.18
CA SER A 825 39.97 -19.20 -6.12
C SER A 825 40.23 -17.87 -6.83
N GLN A 826 39.22 -17.30 -7.50
CA GLN A 826 39.37 -16.02 -8.19
C GLN A 826 39.64 -14.87 -7.20
N LYS A 827 40.23 -13.78 -7.69
CA LYS A 827 40.31 -12.53 -6.94
C LYS A 827 38.91 -12.02 -6.61
N LYS A 828 38.76 -11.41 -5.45
CA LYS A 828 37.56 -10.67 -5.08
C LYS A 828 37.58 -9.29 -5.74
N PRO A 829 36.41 -8.65 -5.93
CA PRO A 829 36.36 -7.27 -6.42
C PRO A 829 37.24 -6.30 -5.60
N SER A 830 37.31 -6.46 -4.28
CA SER A 830 38.16 -5.63 -3.40
C SER A 830 39.66 -5.74 -3.66
N ASP A 831 40.12 -6.80 -4.32
CA ASP A 831 41.54 -7.02 -4.59
C ASP A 831 42.04 -6.17 -5.77
N VAL A 832 41.12 -5.56 -6.51
CA VAL A 832 41.39 -4.82 -7.76
C VAL A 832 40.64 -3.49 -7.88
N LEU A 833 39.55 -3.30 -7.12
CA LEU A 833 38.75 -2.07 -7.09
C LEU A 833 38.70 -1.51 -5.67
N ASP A 834 38.68 -0.17 -5.58
CA ASP A 834 38.36 0.54 -4.35
C ASP A 834 36.85 0.53 -4.11
N LEU A 835 36.38 -0.52 -3.42
CA LEU A 835 34.95 -0.71 -3.16
C LEU A 835 34.36 0.35 -2.23
N GLU A 836 35.15 0.97 -1.36
CA GLU A 836 34.66 1.97 -0.41
C GLU A 836 34.12 3.19 -1.16
N HIS A 837 34.89 3.71 -2.11
CA HIS A 837 34.46 4.82 -2.96
C HIS A 837 33.57 4.41 -4.13
N LEU A 838 33.60 3.14 -4.53
CA LEU A 838 32.75 2.63 -5.60
C LEU A 838 31.30 2.47 -5.16
N THR A 839 31.04 2.20 -3.89
CA THR A 839 29.74 1.73 -3.38
C THR A 839 29.06 2.70 -2.39
N ASP A 840 29.65 3.87 -2.12
CA ASP A 840 29.08 4.94 -1.29
C ASP A 840 27.97 5.76 -2.02
N GLY A 841 27.42 5.23 -3.11
CA GLY A 841 26.54 5.98 -4.00
C GLY A 841 25.20 6.38 -3.39
N LEU A 842 24.68 5.62 -2.41
CA LEU A 842 23.48 6.03 -1.67
C LEU A 842 23.74 7.30 -0.83
N ASP A 843 24.88 7.38 -0.15
CA ASP A 843 25.25 8.56 0.64
C ASP A 843 25.45 9.79 -0.25
N ARG A 844 26.12 9.62 -1.40
CA ARG A 844 26.32 10.70 -2.37
C ARG A 844 25.01 11.15 -3.02
N VAL A 845 24.13 10.21 -3.38
CA VAL A 845 22.77 10.50 -3.88
C VAL A 845 21.99 11.31 -2.86
N CYS A 846 21.94 10.89 -1.60
CA CYS A 846 21.19 11.62 -0.57
C CYS A 846 21.73 13.04 -0.37
N LYS A 847 23.07 13.21 -0.38
CA LYS A 847 23.69 14.54 -0.33
C LYS A 847 23.25 15.42 -1.50
N ILE A 848 23.15 14.88 -2.71
CA ILE A 848 22.71 15.63 -3.90
C ILE A 848 21.21 15.92 -3.82
N LEU A 849 20.38 14.96 -3.44
CA LEU A 849 18.93 15.07 -3.50
C LEU A 849 18.35 15.94 -2.37
N ILE A 850 18.92 15.88 -1.16
CA ILE A 850 18.35 16.51 0.04
C ILE A 850 19.27 17.58 0.66
N GLN A 851 20.16 18.23 -0.10
CA GLN A 851 21.07 19.27 0.44
C GLN A 851 20.41 20.15 1.52
N PRO A 852 21.04 20.37 2.69
CA PRO A 852 20.52 21.29 3.70
C PRO A 852 20.23 22.64 3.04
N CYS A 853 19.12 23.28 3.38
CA CYS A 853 18.85 24.64 2.91
C CYS A 853 20.04 25.53 3.28
N ASP A 854 20.56 26.26 2.29
CA ASP A 854 21.81 27.00 2.32
C ASP A 854 22.08 27.82 3.60
N ASP A 855 23.35 27.78 3.99
CA ASP A 855 24.25 28.61 4.81
C ASP A 855 23.99 30.14 4.96
N ASN A 856 22.77 30.65 4.76
CA ASN A 856 22.43 32.07 4.95
C ASN A 856 21.96 32.44 6.37
N PHE A 857 22.04 31.51 7.33
CA PHE A 857 21.80 31.77 8.75
C PHE A 857 23.06 31.52 9.60
N ILE A 858 24.19 32.12 9.21
CA ILE A 858 25.24 32.40 10.19
C ILE A 858 24.70 33.53 11.08
N CYS A 859 24.04 33.12 12.16
CA CYS A 859 23.67 33.99 13.25
C CYS A 859 24.95 34.62 13.80
N GLN A 860 25.08 35.93 13.61
CA GLN A 860 25.97 36.76 14.40
C GLN A 860 25.55 36.66 15.87
N SER A 861 26.11 35.70 16.60
CA SER A 861 26.21 35.79 18.05
C SER A 861 27.58 35.29 18.49
N SER A 862 28.59 36.10 18.17
CA SER A 862 29.74 36.25 19.04
C SER A 862 29.28 36.46 20.49
N LYS A 863 29.90 35.73 21.41
CA LYS A 863 29.79 35.76 22.89
C LYS A 863 28.77 34.79 23.49
N CYS A 864 29.25 33.61 23.85
CA CYS A 864 29.35 33.27 25.27
C CYS A 864 30.41 32.17 25.48
N THR A 865 31.44 32.56 26.21
CA THR A 865 32.54 31.75 26.75
C THR A 865 32.05 30.75 27.80
N THR A 866 32.68 29.58 27.80
CA THR A 866 33.00 28.69 28.95
C THR A 866 32.18 28.84 30.24
N THR A 867 31.51 27.76 30.63
CA THR A 867 31.78 26.97 31.85
C THR A 867 31.12 25.61 31.73
#